data_AF-A0A6V8HPV6-F1
#
_entry.id   AF-A0A6V8HPV6-F1
#
_cell.length_a   1.000
_cell.length_b   1.000
_cell.length_c   1.000
_cell.angle_alpha   90.00
_cell.angle_beta   90.00
_cell.angle_gamma   90.00
#
_symmetry.space_group_name_H-M   'P 1'
#
loop_
_entity.id
_entity.type
_entity.pdbx_description
1 polymer ?
#
loop_
_entity_poly.entity_id
_entity_poly.type
_entity_poly.pdbx_seq_one_letter_code
_entity_poly.pdbx_strand_id
1 'polypeptide(L)'
;MKEKPSGFSPCSRDLDDHDPEVIDLPEDFKSQLHGLATLPQRETVNLKTVLPVSLQQRRPIESFDDIEKFDKRDAPVVTMFSGGLDSTYCLFRLQRLGFSNIHAVAVDVGAPIEEDTLTKYAAKFGATFKCLNGREMFVKECVIPAIRAQAKYMGIYPISSSLSRPVIARLITDYAKSVNAGLLLHTANLSQNSLPRLNNSIQRYGFPGEFGSPYVYSVVSREMKAKELAGFGLPMMTERKLSGDENLWCREFESGPLDDPESFTIPEDAYQWTRHLKDYKPEKITLGFEKGNLISVNDTQLHLIDAIALLNQAVGKFGHGRYVGLEPIRNDHKVLEVREAPAATIIMDALRHLEVATLDTNTLDLKQNLEQKWVLEAISGRWGSSCHSMCDAAISSTLNDRKILATSGIETNGNKKSHYVYLDHSHITYKEEANMSWLLKRWLFPEGKPSSSTTTPTTDNNNTAQQPPSQPPPTTTITPKAPPLIPNNAKLLLSGLIFFSLSALITRRALLRKHLAAVPPFYTTSMWHKPSISGGQDAFEALNIATINTVSIAMILAGGTFCVLDIDSVEAARKRYREKMGLEGSLKKGVRPSKEEEEQFERDMEEWLGSVFEKKDLGEVRRRIEEARQKDREKAKEREERQK
;
A
#
# COMPACT_ATOMS: atom_id res chain seq x y z
N MET A 1 -25.56 -58.01 -16.69
CA MET A 1 -25.63 -59.36 -16.07
C MET A 1 -24.69 -59.35 -14.87
N LYS A 2 -25.17 -59.71 -13.66
CA LYS A 2 -24.40 -59.79 -12.38
C LYS A 2 -23.80 -58.45 -11.88
N GLU A 3 -23.64 -58.16 -10.59
CA GLU A 3 -24.20 -58.69 -9.31
C GLU A 3 -24.13 -57.57 -8.22
N LYS A 4 -24.88 -57.72 -7.12
CA LYS A 4 -24.90 -56.85 -5.88
C LYS A 4 -24.14 -57.55 -4.72
N PRO A 5 -24.04 -57.06 -3.46
CA PRO A 5 -24.57 -55.83 -2.78
C PRO A 5 -23.41 -54.91 -2.30
N SER A 6 -23.41 -54.03 -1.27
CA SER A 6 -24.31 -53.51 -0.20
C SER A 6 -23.80 -52.09 0.21
N GLY A 7 -24.42 -51.26 1.07
CA GLY A 7 -25.66 -51.30 1.87
C GLY A 7 -25.80 -50.04 2.78
N PHE A 8 -26.67 -50.11 3.81
CA PHE A 8 -27.00 -49.09 4.84
C PHE A 8 -27.70 -47.77 4.44
N SER A 9 -28.92 -47.61 4.97
CA SER A 9 -29.82 -46.45 4.83
C SER A 9 -29.68 -45.45 5.99
N PRO A 10 -30.05 -44.17 5.82
CA PRO A 10 -30.14 -43.21 6.92
C PRO A 10 -31.37 -43.47 7.79
N CYS A 11 -31.22 -43.23 9.10
CA CYS A 11 -32.25 -43.47 10.11
C CYS A 11 -33.18 -42.25 10.24
N SER A 12 -34.48 -42.45 10.02
CA SER A 12 -35.52 -41.52 10.47
C SER A 12 -35.84 -41.77 11.94
N ARG A 13 -35.87 -40.72 12.75
CA ARG A 13 -36.53 -40.74 14.06
C ARG A 13 -37.39 -39.49 14.23
N ASP A 14 -38.53 -39.74 14.83
CA ASP A 14 -39.63 -38.81 15.05
C ASP A 14 -39.25 -37.77 16.11
N LEU A 15 -39.86 -36.59 16.03
CA LEU A 15 -39.83 -35.55 17.05
C LEU A 15 -41.27 -35.22 17.41
N ASP A 16 -41.70 -35.74 18.56
CA ASP A 16 -42.99 -35.43 19.18
C ASP A 16 -42.97 -34.06 19.88
N ASP A 17 -44.16 -33.52 20.13
CA ASP A 17 -44.41 -32.23 20.78
C ASP A 17 -43.81 -32.12 22.19
N HIS A 18 -43.19 -30.96 22.49
CA HIS A 18 -43.05 -30.45 23.86
C HIS A 18 -43.14 -28.91 23.89
N ASP A 19 -44.00 -28.39 24.77
CA ASP A 19 -44.17 -26.97 25.05
C ASP A 19 -42.88 -26.31 25.59
N PRO A 20 -42.65 -25.01 25.33
CA PRO A 20 -41.51 -24.28 25.88
C PRO A 20 -41.75 -23.87 27.34
N GLU A 21 -40.91 -24.35 28.26
CA GLU A 21 -40.88 -23.89 29.65
C GLU A 21 -40.52 -22.39 29.74
N VAL A 22 -41.27 -21.66 30.56
CA VAL A 22 -40.99 -20.25 30.89
C VAL A 22 -39.89 -20.19 31.96
N ILE A 23 -38.76 -19.58 31.63
CA ILE A 23 -37.71 -19.28 32.60
C ILE A 23 -38.09 -17.99 33.35
N ASP A 24 -38.53 -18.13 34.59
CA ASP A 24 -38.86 -17.00 35.46
C ASP A 24 -37.59 -16.35 36.04
N LEU A 25 -37.50 -15.02 35.97
CA LEU A 25 -36.36 -14.25 36.49
C LEU A 25 -36.62 -13.77 37.92
N PRO A 26 -35.61 -13.75 38.81
CA PRO A 26 -35.78 -13.33 40.21
C PRO A 26 -36.40 -11.94 40.39
N GLU A 27 -37.33 -11.81 41.33
CA GLU A 27 -38.11 -10.60 41.63
C GLU A 27 -37.25 -9.34 41.88
N ASP A 28 -36.05 -9.51 42.44
CA ASP A 28 -35.10 -8.45 42.77
C ASP A 28 -34.85 -7.48 41.59
N PHE A 29 -34.85 -8.01 40.36
CA PHE A 29 -34.59 -7.24 39.13
C PHE A 29 -35.76 -6.35 38.68
N LYS A 30 -37.00 -6.63 39.11
CA LYS A 30 -38.20 -5.85 38.75
C LYS A 30 -38.28 -4.54 39.55
N SER A 31 -37.66 -4.49 40.74
CA SER A 31 -37.75 -3.35 41.66
C SER A 31 -36.99 -2.09 41.22
N GLN A 32 -35.89 -2.24 40.44
CA GLN A 32 -35.03 -1.11 40.07
C GLN A 32 -35.49 -0.32 38.84
N LEU A 33 -36.50 -0.79 38.11
CA LEU A 33 -37.00 -0.13 36.89
C LEU A 33 -38.09 0.94 37.13
N HIS A 34 -38.62 1.06 38.36
CA HIS A 34 -39.72 1.99 38.66
C HIS A 34 -39.31 3.46 38.91
N GLY A 35 -38.03 3.81 38.74
CA GLY A 35 -37.48 5.13 39.09
C GLY A 35 -37.35 6.16 37.95
N LEU A 36 -37.59 5.81 36.67
CA LEU A 36 -37.31 6.66 35.51
C LEU A 36 -38.55 6.83 34.59
N ALA A 37 -39.58 7.50 35.10
CA ALA A 37 -40.85 7.70 34.39
C ALA A 37 -41.25 9.18 34.27
N THR A 38 -40.49 9.99 33.51
CA THR A 38 -40.98 11.24 32.89
C THR A 38 -40.16 11.63 31.65
N LEU A 39 -40.52 11.10 30.48
CA LEU A 39 -40.22 11.69 29.18
C LEU A 39 -41.53 11.69 28.36
N PRO A 40 -41.80 12.75 27.57
CA PRO A 40 -43.08 12.87 26.87
C PRO A 40 -43.23 11.78 25.81
N GLN A 41 -44.46 11.27 25.66
CA GLN A 41 -44.75 10.18 24.73
C GLN A 41 -44.38 10.59 23.30
N ARG A 42 -43.41 9.86 22.71
CA ARG A 42 -43.30 9.78 21.26
C ARG A 42 -44.48 8.96 20.75
N GLU A 43 -45.14 9.47 19.73
CA GLU A 43 -46.14 8.72 18.97
C GLU A 43 -45.56 7.37 18.58
N THR A 44 -46.28 6.30 18.90
CA THR A 44 -45.95 4.95 18.44
C THR A 44 -46.20 4.87 16.95
N VAL A 45 -45.18 5.24 16.16
CA VAL A 45 -45.17 5.05 14.70
C VAL A 45 -45.45 3.59 14.43
N ASN A 46 -46.62 3.32 13.85
CA ASN A 46 -47.05 1.98 13.52
C ASN A 46 -46.10 1.42 12.44
N LEU A 47 -45.19 0.53 12.86
CA LEU A 47 -44.16 -0.07 12.00
C LEU A 47 -44.71 -0.93 10.84
N LYS A 48 -46.04 -1.06 10.72
CA LYS A 48 -46.73 -1.63 9.54
C LYS A 48 -47.12 -0.57 8.49
N THR A 49 -46.73 0.70 8.63
CA THR A 49 -47.19 1.80 7.76
C THR A 49 -46.06 2.65 7.14
N VAL A 50 -44.92 2.03 6.80
CA VAL A 50 -43.87 2.66 5.95
C VAL A 50 -43.42 1.73 4.81
N LEU A 51 -44.38 1.15 4.09
CA LEU A 51 -44.17 0.57 2.77
C LEU A 51 -45.35 0.99 1.86
N PRO A 52 -45.22 2.09 1.10
CA PRO A 52 -46.25 2.45 0.13
C PRO A 52 -46.20 1.49 -1.06
N VAL A 53 -47.35 0.88 -1.35
CA VAL A 53 -47.77 0.33 -2.64
C VAL A 53 -46.82 -0.67 -3.30
N SER A 54 -47.21 -1.95 -3.21
CA SER A 54 -46.84 -3.06 -4.11
C SER A 54 -45.77 -2.77 -5.17
N LEU A 55 -44.52 -3.09 -4.83
CA LEU A 55 -43.55 -3.54 -5.84
C LEU A 55 -44.06 -4.87 -6.43
N GLN A 56 -45.02 -4.80 -7.34
CA GLN A 56 -45.06 -5.76 -8.43
C GLN A 56 -43.64 -5.75 -9.01
N GLN A 57 -42.98 -6.91 -9.02
CA GLN A 57 -41.68 -7.07 -9.65
C GLN A 57 -41.87 -6.86 -11.16
N ARG A 58 -41.84 -5.59 -11.59
CA ARG A 58 -41.83 -5.24 -13.00
C ARG A 58 -40.59 -5.88 -13.60
N ARG A 59 -40.77 -6.62 -14.70
CA ARG A 59 -39.64 -7.28 -15.34
C ARG A 59 -38.60 -6.23 -15.73
N PRO A 60 -37.31 -6.43 -15.42
CA PRO A 60 -36.28 -5.62 -16.02
C PRO A 60 -36.30 -5.81 -17.53
N ILE A 61 -35.89 -4.78 -18.27
CA ILE A 61 -35.62 -4.92 -19.69
C ILE A 61 -34.33 -5.73 -19.84
N GLU A 62 -34.43 -6.93 -20.41
CA GLU A 62 -33.30 -7.85 -20.60
C GLU A 62 -33.09 -8.19 -22.09
N SER A 63 -34.04 -7.87 -22.97
CA SER A 63 -33.96 -8.09 -24.41
C SER A 63 -34.59 -6.93 -25.22
N PHE A 64 -34.28 -6.84 -26.52
CA PHE A 64 -35.04 -5.99 -27.43
C PHE A 64 -36.50 -6.43 -27.56
N ASP A 65 -36.79 -7.73 -27.37
CA ASP A 65 -38.15 -8.27 -27.41
C ASP A 65 -38.98 -7.78 -26.22
N ASP A 66 -38.37 -7.40 -25.09
CA ASP A 66 -39.07 -6.76 -23.96
C ASP A 66 -39.38 -5.29 -24.27
N ILE A 67 -38.47 -4.59 -24.96
CA ILE A 67 -38.72 -3.24 -25.50
C ILE A 67 -39.85 -3.28 -26.56
N GLU A 68 -39.92 -4.34 -27.35
CA GLU A 68 -41.00 -4.54 -28.33
C GLU A 68 -42.36 -4.74 -27.66
N LYS A 69 -42.43 -5.34 -26.46
CA LYS A 69 -43.69 -5.47 -25.68
C LYS A 69 -44.16 -4.15 -25.04
N PHE A 70 -43.37 -3.08 -25.09
CA PHE A 70 -43.73 -1.80 -24.48
C PHE A 70 -44.62 -0.94 -25.40
N ASP A 71 -45.94 -1.04 -25.20
CA ASP A 71 -46.95 -0.46 -26.12
C ASP A 71 -46.86 1.06 -26.35
N LYS A 72 -46.33 1.83 -25.40
CA LYS A 72 -46.38 3.31 -25.42
C LYS A 72 -45.25 3.93 -26.24
N ARG A 73 -45.31 3.82 -27.57
CA ARG A 73 -44.26 4.30 -28.49
C ARG A 73 -43.96 5.81 -28.42
N ASP A 74 -44.95 6.62 -28.05
CA ASP A 74 -44.79 8.08 -27.88
C ASP A 74 -44.37 8.50 -26.46
N ALA A 75 -44.32 7.57 -25.50
CA ALA A 75 -43.78 7.88 -24.19
C ALA A 75 -42.26 8.12 -24.28
N PRO A 76 -41.71 9.07 -23.51
CA PRO A 76 -40.27 9.34 -23.55
C PRO A 76 -39.47 8.09 -23.16
N VAL A 77 -38.45 7.78 -23.96
CA VAL A 77 -37.46 6.74 -23.69
C VAL A 77 -36.13 7.41 -23.43
N VAL A 78 -35.58 7.22 -22.23
CA VAL A 78 -34.22 7.66 -21.89
C VAL A 78 -33.26 6.50 -22.08
N THR A 79 -32.15 6.71 -22.79
CA THR A 79 -31.09 5.71 -22.93
C THR A 79 -29.71 6.29 -22.67
N MET A 80 -28.89 5.57 -21.90
CA MET A 80 -27.50 5.95 -21.62
C MET A 80 -26.67 5.88 -22.90
N PHE A 81 -26.13 7.01 -23.34
CA PHE A 81 -25.49 7.15 -24.64
C PHE A 81 -24.05 7.62 -24.54
N SER A 82 -23.11 6.82 -25.04
CA SER A 82 -21.67 7.11 -25.08
C SER A 82 -21.13 7.36 -26.50
N GLY A 83 -21.98 7.26 -27.52
CA GLY A 83 -21.58 7.26 -28.93
C GLY A 83 -20.90 5.97 -29.42
N GLY A 84 -20.59 5.05 -28.51
CA GLY A 84 -20.04 3.74 -28.87
C GLY A 84 -21.03 2.85 -29.61
N LEU A 85 -20.51 1.84 -30.33
CA LEU A 85 -21.25 0.92 -31.20
C LEU A 85 -22.58 0.44 -30.61
N ASP A 86 -22.55 -0.06 -29.36
CA ASP A 86 -23.74 -0.64 -28.72
C ASP A 86 -24.80 0.41 -28.34
N SER A 87 -24.37 1.60 -27.90
CA SER A 87 -25.27 2.71 -27.57
C SER A 87 -25.92 3.31 -28.82
N THR A 88 -25.17 3.41 -29.92
CA THR A 88 -25.70 3.86 -31.21
C THR A 88 -26.62 2.81 -31.83
N TYR A 89 -26.29 1.53 -31.71
CA TYR A 89 -27.17 0.44 -32.15
C TYR A 89 -28.48 0.38 -31.36
N CYS A 90 -28.46 0.73 -30.06
CA CYS A 90 -29.67 0.85 -29.25
C CYS A 90 -30.61 1.94 -29.81
N LEU A 91 -30.10 3.12 -30.18
CA LEU A 91 -30.90 4.18 -30.83
C LEU A 91 -31.51 3.72 -32.15
N PHE A 92 -30.73 3.07 -33.01
CA PHE A 92 -31.20 2.47 -34.26
C PHE A 92 -32.35 1.46 -34.04
N ARG A 93 -32.24 0.60 -33.02
CA ARG A 93 -33.29 -0.36 -32.68
C ARG A 93 -34.55 0.31 -32.13
N LEU A 94 -34.42 1.33 -31.30
CA LEU A 94 -35.56 2.11 -30.80
C LEU A 94 -36.32 2.81 -31.94
N GLN A 95 -35.60 3.44 -32.87
CA GLN A 95 -36.19 4.04 -34.06
C GLN A 95 -36.97 2.99 -34.90
N ARG A 96 -36.38 1.81 -35.13
CA ARG A 96 -37.05 0.73 -35.90
C ARG A 96 -38.24 0.10 -35.20
N LEU A 97 -38.29 0.14 -33.87
CA LEU A 97 -39.45 -0.27 -33.06
C LEU A 97 -40.54 0.84 -33.00
N GLY A 98 -40.34 1.97 -33.69
CA GLY A 98 -41.33 3.03 -33.84
C GLY A 98 -41.37 4.04 -32.68
N PHE A 99 -40.35 4.08 -31.81
CA PHE A 99 -40.29 5.09 -30.75
C PHE A 99 -40.02 6.48 -31.33
N SER A 100 -40.92 7.42 -31.03
CA SER A 100 -40.89 8.79 -31.58
C SER A 100 -40.20 9.80 -30.65
N ASN A 101 -40.05 9.47 -29.36
CA ASN A 101 -39.60 10.38 -28.31
C ASN A 101 -38.37 9.81 -27.56
N ILE A 102 -37.21 9.82 -28.21
CA ILE A 102 -35.99 9.20 -27.69
C ILE A 102 -35.03 10.27 -27.15
N HIS A 103 -34.58 10.09 -25.91
CA HIS A 103 -33.59 10.93 -25.24
C HIS A 103 -32.28 10.14 -25.07
N ALA A 104 -31.24 10.52 -25.81
CA ALA A 104 -29.91 9.95 -25.72
C ALA A 104 -29.09 10.75 -24.69
N VAL A 105 -28.82 10.18 -23.52
CA VAL A 105 -28.28 10.93 -22.37
C VAL A 105 -26.88 10.47 -21.99
N ALA A 106 -25.94 11.41 -21.96
CA ALA A 106 -24.59 11.24 -21.43
C ALA A 106 -24.46 11.96 -20.07
N VAL A 107 -23.50 11.53 -19.26
CA VAL A 107 -23.12 12.22 -18.01
C VAL A 107 -21.62 12.48 -18.03
N ASP A 108 -21.24 13.75 -17.95
CA ASP A 108 -19.87 14.20 -17.77
C ASP A 108 -19.41 13.88 -16.33
N VAL A 109 -18.60 12.83 -16.20
CA VAL A 109 -17.87 12.47 -14.98
C VAL A 109 -16.35 12.68 -15.14
N GLY A 110 -15.93 13.52 -16.09
CA GLY A 110 -14.52 13.85 -16.37
C GLY A 110 -13.92 13.25 -17.64
N ALA A 111 -14.63 12.36 -18.34
CA ALA A 111 -14.20 11.92 -19.66
C ALA A 111 -14.38 13.04 -20.70
N PRO A 112 -13.51 13.14 -21.72
CA PRO A 112 -13.78 14.01 -22.88
C PRO A 112 -15.06 13.59 -23.61
N ILE A 113 -16.04 14.49 -23.71
CA ILE A 113 -17.30 14.27 -24.43
C ILE A 113 -17.37 15.19 -25.65
N GLU A 114 -17.42 14.59 -26.84
CA GLU A 114 -17.66 15.32 -28.10
C GLU A 114 -19.17 15.57 -28.30
N GLU A 115 -19.74 16.54 -27.58
CA GLU A 115 -21.19 16.80 -27.61
C GLU A 115 -21.73 17.05 -29.04
N ASP A 116 -20.98 17.74 -29.90
CA ASP A 116 -21.34 17.95 -31.30
C ASP A 116 -21.45 16.64 -32.10
N THR A 117 -20.50 15.72 -31.89
CA THR A 117 -20.48 14.40 -32.56
C THR A 117 -21.64 13.54 -32.04
N LEU A 118 -21.84 13.49 -30.73
CA LEU A 118 -22.92 12.73 -30.10
C LEU A 118 -24.31 13.27 -30.49
N THR A 119 -24.47 14.59 -30.57
CA THR A 119 -25.72 15.22 -31.04
C THR A 119 -26.04 14.82 -32.49
N LYS A 120 -25.04 14.87 -33.38
CA LYS A 120 -25.18 14.44 -34.78
C LYS A 120 -25.53 12.95 -34.89
N TYR A 121 -24.95 12.10 -34.04
CA TYR A 121 -25.25 10.66 -34.03
C TYR A 121 -26.65 10.36 -33.49
N ALA A 122 -27.10 11.03 -32.43
CA ALA A 122 -28.45 10.87 -31.89
C ALA A 122 -29.53 11.33 -32.90
N ALA A 123 -29.32 12.49 -33.52
CA ALA A 123 -30.26 13.07 -34.48
C ALA A 123 -30.54 12.17 -35.69
N LYS A 124 -29.58 11.35 -36.15
CA LYS A 124 -29.77 10.37 -37.24
C LYS A 124 -30.88 9.35 -36.96
N PHE A 125 -31.14 9.05 -35.69
CA PHE A 125 -32.13 8.07 -35.25
C PHE A 125 -33.35 8.73 -34.62
N GLY A 126 -33.55 10.03 -34.83
CA GLY A 126 -34.66 10.80 -34.23
C GLY A 126 -34.51 11.06 -32.73
N ALA A 127 -33.33 10.85 -32.15
CA ALA A 127 -33.10 11.03 -30.73
C ALA A 127 -32.56 12.43 -30.40
N THR A 128 -33.05 13.02 -29.31
CA THR A 128 -32.51 14.26 -28.73
C THR A 128 -31.33 13.92 -27.83
N PHE A 129 -30.14 14.47 -28.10
CA PHE A 129 -28.99 14.31 -27.22
C PHE A 129 -29.05 15.25 -26.01
N LYS A 130 -28.60 14.78 -24.84
CA LYS A 130 -28.43 15.60 -23.64
C LYS A 130 -27.18 15.18 -22.87
N CYS A 131 -26.26 16.11 -22.66
CA CYS A 131 -25.19 15.98 -21.67
C CYS A 131 -25.68 16.51 -20.31
N LEU A 132 -25.39 15.78 -19.23
CA LEU A 132 -25.62 16.18 -17.84
C LEU A 132 -24.26 16.31 -17.13
N ASN A 133 -24.03 17.39 -16.38
CA ASN A 133 -22.81 17.54 -15.60
C ASN A 133 -22.89 16.74 -14.29
N GLY A 134 -22.01 15.77 -14.13
CA GLY A 134 -21.86 14.94 -12.93
C GLY A 134 -20.51 15.08 -12.21
N ARG A 135 -19.58 15.92 -12.68
CA ARG A 135 -18.19 16.01 -12.15
C ARG A 135 -18.13 16.28 -10.65
N GLU A 136 -18.84 17.31 -10.19
CA GLU A 136 -18.91 17.68 -8.77
C GLU A 136 -19.54 16.57 -7.90
N MET A 137 -20.62 15.95 -8.39
CA MET A 137 -21.28 14.85 -7.69
C MET A 137 -20.37 13.62 -7.62
N PHE A 138 -19.69 13.28 -8.72
CA PHE A 138 -18.74 12.16 -8.78
C PHE A 138 -17.59 12.34 -7.78
N VAL A 139 -16.99 13.53 -7.72
CA VAL A 139 -15.91 13.77 -6.76
C VAL A 139 -16.42 13.79 -5.32
N LYS A 140 -17.51 14.51 -5.05
CA LYS A 140 -18.05 14.67 -3.69
C LYS A 140 -18.63 13.38 -3.11
N GLU A 141 -19.43 12.65 -3.89
CA GLU A 141 -20.19 11.50 -3.40
C GLU A 141 -19.47 10.17 -3.61
N CYS A 142 -18.47 10.08 -4.51
CA CYS A 142 -17.78 8.81 -4.79
C CYS A 142 -16.26 8.87 -4.60
N VAL A 143 -15.56 9.87 -5.14
CA VAL A 143 -14.09 9.92 -5.04
C VAL A 143 -13.61 10.26 -3.63
N ILE A 144 -14.23 11.22 -2.94
CA ILE A 144 -13.89 11.55 -1.54
C ILE A 144 -14.06 10.31 -0.62
N PRO A 145 -15.22 9.62 -0.62
CA PRO A 145 -15.36 8.32 0.06
C PRO A 145 -14.31 7.28 -0.34
N ALA A 146 -14.03 7.11 -1.64
CA ALA A 146 -13.05 6.14 -2.13
C ALA A 146 -11.62 6.42 -1.63
N ILE A 147 -11.23 7.69 -1.51
CA ILE A 147 -9.95 8.10 -0.91
C ILE A 147 -9.89 7.67 0.56
N ARG A 148 -10.89 8.04 1.37
CA ARG A 148 -10.96 7.71 2.80
C ARG A 148 -11.03 6.20 3.05
N ALA A 149 -11.77 5.48 2.20
CA ALA A 149 -11.91 4.02 2.22
C ALA A 149 -10.72 3.29 1.58
N GLN A 150 -9.66 4.01 1.18
CA GLN A 150 -8.44 3.43 0.60
C GLN A 150 -8.76 2.43 -0.52
N ALA A 151 -9.74 2.78 -1.35
CA ALA A 151 -10.51 1.88 -2.19
C ALA A 151 -9.73 1.24 -3.35
N LYS A 152 -8.86 0.29 -3.03
CA LYS A 152 -8.10 -0.55 -3.96
C LYS A 152 -8.66 -1.97 -3.95
N TYR A 153 -9.00 -2.52 -5.11
CA TYR A 153 -9.44 -3.91 -5.18
C TYR A 153 -8.27 -4.87 -4.94
N MET A 154 -8.47 -5.81 -4.00
CA MET A 154 -7.43 -6.76 -3.53
C MET A 154 -6.11 -6.07 -3.09
N GLY A 155 -6.16 -4.77 -2.77
CA GLY A 155 -4.96 -3.95 -2.52
C GLY A 155 -4.12 -3.60 -3.76
N ILE A 156 -4.51 -4.04 -4.97
CA ILE A 156 -3.71 -3.92 -6.20
C ILE A 156 -3.94 -2.57 -6.89
N TYR A 157 -5.18 -2.28 -7.31
CA TYR A 157 -5.52 -1.14 -8.16
C TYR A 157 -6.71 -0.34 -7.60
N PRO A 158 -6.72 1.00 -7.72
CA PRO A 158 -7.86 1.82 -7.31
C PRO A 158 -9.09 1.49 -8.16
N ILE A 159 -10.26 1.47 -7.52
CA ILE A 159 -11.52 1.22 -8.23
C ILE A 159 -11.99 2.47 -9.00
N SER A 160 -12.71 2.26 -10.11
CA SER A 160 -13.03 3.30 -11.09
C SER A 160 -14.47 3.23 -11.58
N SER A 161 -14.79 2.35 -12.53
CA SER A 161 -16.15 2.19 -13.08
C SER A 161 -17.23 1.96 -12.01
N SER A 162 -16.91 1.28 -10.91
CA SER A 162 -17.80 1.09 -9.76
C SER A 162 -18.13 2.37 -8.98
N LEU A 163 -17.30 3.42 -9.07
CA LEU A 163 -17.55 4.75 -8.52
C LEU A 163 -18.41 5.61 -9.45
N SER A 164 -18.23 5.50 -10.77
CA SER A 164 -18.94 6.36 -11.73
C SER A 164 -20.37 5.89 -11.99
N ARG A 165 -20.63 4.57 -12.06
CA ARG A 165 -21.96 4.02 -12.38
C ARG A 165 -23.09 4.49 -11.44
N PRO A 166 -22.91 4.60 -10.10
CA PRO A 166 -23.94 5.13 -9.22
C PRO A 166 -24.35 6.58 -9.54
N VAL A 167 -23.40 7.45 -9.86
CA VAL A 167 -23.68 8.87 -10.19
C VAL A 167 -24.33 9.00 -11.56
N ILE A 168 -23.85 8.24 -12.56
CA ILE A 168 -24.48 8.17 -13.89
C ILE A 168 -25.94 7.69 -13.76
N ALA A 169 -26.16 6.59 -13.02
CA ALA A 169 -27.49 6.05 -12.77
C ALA A 169 -28.40 7.05 -12.04
N ARG A 170 -27.89 7.79 -11.05
CA ARG A 170 -28.65 8.82 -10.32
C ARG A 170 -29.13 9.93 -11.24
N LEU A 171 -28.22 10.60 -11.93
CA LEU A 171 -28.51 11.77 -12.75
C LEU A 171 -29.42 11.42 -13.93
N ILE A 172 -29.23 10.26 -14.56
CA ILE A 172 -30.10 9.79 -15.64
C ILE A 172 -31.46 9.35 -15.10
N THR A 173 -31.55 8.74 -13.91
CA THR A 173 -32.85 8.40 -13.28
C THR A 173 -33.64 9.65 -12.93
N ASP A 174 -33.00 10.67 -12.36
CA ASP A 174 -33.67 11.92 -12.00
C ASP A 174 -34.08 12.74 -13.24
N TYR A 175 -33.28 12.71 -14.31
CA TYR A 175 -33.69 13.24 -15.63
C TYR A 175 -34.87 12.46 -16.24
N ALA A 176 -34.84 11.12 -16.19
CA ALA A 176 -35.91 10.29 -16.72
C ALA A 176 -37.24 10.51 -15.99
N LYS A 177 -37.20 10.73 -14.67
CA LYS A 177 -38.38 11.16 -13.89
C LYS A 177 -38.87 12.54 -14.35
N SER A 178 -37.99 13.52 -14.53
CA SER A 178 -38.40 14.90 -14.85
C SER A 178 -39.04 15.03 -16.23
N VAL A 179 -38.69 14.16 -17.19
CA VAL A 179 -39.36 14.07 -18.50
C VAL A 179 -40.57 13.12 -18.51
N ASN A 180 -40.89 12.44 -17.39
CA ASN A 180 -41.91 11.38 -17.30
C ASN A 180 -41.66 10.19 -18.25
N ALA A 181 -40.40 9.74 -18.35
CA ALA A 181 -40.02 8.61 -19.20
C ALA A 181 -40.71 7.31 -18.79
N GLY A 182 -41.15 6.54 -19.79
CA GLY A 182 -41.69 5.20 -19.60
C GLY A 182 -40.60 4.12 -19.51
N LEU A 183 -39.49 4.33 -20.22
CA LEU A 183 -38.33 3.43 -20.27
C LEU A 183 -37.04 4.16 -19.91
N LEU A 184 -36.16 3.48 -19.16
CA LEU A 184 -34.78 3.90 -18.90
C LEU A 184 -33.82 2.75 -19.26
N LEU A 185 -33.04 2.93 -20.33
CA LEU A 185 -32.19 1.90 -20.90
C LEU A 185 -30.70 2.21 -20.72
N HIS A 186 -29.88 1.16 -20.64
CA HIS A 186 -28.43 1.24 -20.76
C HIS A 186 -27.89 0.07 -21.59
N THR A 187 -26.61 0.09 -21.95
CA THR A 187 -26.04 -0.91 -22.87
C THR A 187 -25.06 -1.91 -22.28
N ALA A 188 -24.82 -1.87 -20.96
CA ALA A 188 -24.00 -2.89 -20.30
C ALA A 188 -24.58 -4.31 -20.49
N ASN A 189 -23.72 -5.29 -20.76
CA ASN A 189 -24.09 -6.68 -21.07
C ASN A 189 -23.73 -7.66 -19.93
N LEU A 190 -24.02 -8.96 -20.10
CA LEU A 190 -23.78 -9.99 -19.08
C LEU A 190 -22.30 -10.21 -18.69
N SER A 191 -21.34 -9.86 -19.56
CA SER A 191 -19.90 -10.00 -19.25
C SER A 191 -19.31 -8.76 -18.58
N GLN A 192 -20.11 -7.72 -18.33
CA GLN A 192 -19.65 -6.46 -17.75
C GLN A 192 -20.22 -6.24 -16.35
N ASN A 193 -19.36 -5.97 -15.38
CA ASN A 193 -19.78 -5.62 -14.02
C ASN A 193 -20.61 -4.33 -13.96
N SER A 194 -20.58 -3.50 -15.02
CA SER A 194 -21.48 -2.34 -15.17
C SER A 194 -22.97 -2.71 -15.16
N LEU A 195 -23.37 -3.92 -15.61
CA LEU A 195 -24.77 -4.35 -15.64
C LEU A 195 -25.44 -4.36 -14.24
N PRO A 196 -24.95 -5.11 -13.23
CA PRO A 196 -25.51 -5.05 -11.88
C PRO A 196 -25.30 -3.67 -11.21
N ARG A 197 -24.17 -2.98 -11.49
CA ARG A 197 -23.90 -1.64 -10.95
C ARG A 197 -24.97 -0.61 -11.36
N LEU A 198 -25.37 -0.61 -12.63
CA LEU A 198 -26.39 0.30 -13.14
C LEU A 198 -27.79 -0.12 -12.69
N ASN A 199 -28.20 -1.38 -12.89
CA ASN A 199 -29.52 -1.87 -12.51
C ASN A 199 -29.85 -1.66 -11.04
N ASN A 200 -28.94 -2.05 -10.13
CA ASN A 200 -29.15 -1.88 -8.69
C ASN A 200 -29.22 -0.41 -8.29
N SER A 201 -28.47 0.46 -8.97
CA SER A 201 -28.49 1.91 -8.71
C SER A 201 -29.80 2.54 -9.19
N ILE A 202 -30.26 2.24 -10.43
CA ILE A 202 -31.54 2.72 -10.97
C ILE A 202 -32.70 2.25 -10.07
N GLN A 203 -32.68 0.99 -9.62
CA GLN A 203 -33.64 0.46 -8.66
C GLN A 203 -33.61 1.22 -7.33
N ARG A 204 -32.42 1.46 -6.75
CA ARG A 204 -32.24 2.21 -5.50
C ARG A 204 -32.73 3.65 -5.59
N TYR A 205 -32.51 4.32 -6.73
CA TYR A 205 -33.01 5.67 -6.97
C TYR A 205 -34.51 5.70 -7.34
N GLY A 206 -35.17 4.55 -7.50
CA GLY A 206 -36.62 4.44 -7.66
C GLY A 206 -37.12 5.04 -8.98
N PHE A 207 -36.60 4.55 -10.11
CA PHE A 207 -37.23 4.85 -11.40
C PHE A 207 -38.64 4.23 -11.49
N PRO A 208 -39.71 5.00 -11.80
CA PRO A 208 -41.08 4.50 -11.78
C PRO A 208 -41.53 3.80 -13.09
N GLY A 209 -40.70 3.80 -14.14
CA GLY A 209 -40.94 3.07 -15.39
C GLY A 209 -40.27 1.69 -15.41
N GLU A 210 -40.11 1.10 -16.59
CA GLU A 210 -39.32 -0.12 -16.80
C GLU A 210 -37.87 0.23 -17.19
N PHE A 211 -36.90 -0.54 -16.72
CA PHE A 211 -35.49 -0.23 -16.96
C PHE A 211 -34.63 -1.47 -17.13
N GLY A 212 -33.47 -1.31 -17.76
CA GLY A 212 -32.46 -2.36 -17.89
C GLY A 212 -31.59 -2.22 -19.14
N SER A 213 -31.20 -3.36 -19.70
CA SER A 213 -30.36 -3.47 -20.90
C SER A 213 -30.89 -4.54 -21.85
N PRO A 214 -31.13 -4.23 -23.13
CA PRO A 214 -31.50 -5.26 -24.10
C PRO A 214 -30.37 -6.28 -24.36
N TYR A 215 -29.13 -5.99 -23.94
CA TYR A 215 -27.97 -6.85 -24.17
C TYR A 215 -27.74 -7.91 -23.07
N VAL A 216 -28.74 -8.18 -22.21
CA VAL A 216 -28.70 -9.34 -21.32
C VAL A 216 -28.97 -10.61 -22.14
N TYR A 217 -29.99 -10.60 -23.00
CA TYR A 217 -30.37 -11.75 -23.83
C TYR A 217 -30.35 -11.48 -25.35
N SER A 218 -30.37 -10.23 -25.84
CA SER A 218 -30.21 -9.97 -27.28
C SER A 218 -28.75 -9.93 -27.70
N VAL A 219 -28.20 -11.12 -27.96
CA VAL A 219 -26.84 -11.28 -28.51
C VAL A 219 -26.82 -10.92 -30.00
N VAL A 220 -26.16 -9.82 -30.34
CA VAL A 220 -25.91 -9.38 -31.72
C VAL A 220 -24.41 -9.15 -31.87
N SER A 221 -23.79 -9.65 -32.94
CA SER A 221 -22.33 -9.55 -33.13
C SER A 221 -21.89 -8.11 -33.43
N ARG A 222 -20.60 -7.78 -33.17
CA ARG A 222 -20.06 -6.45 -33.46
C ARG A 222 -20.07 -6.14 -34.96
N GLU A 223 -19.77 -7.11 -35.82
CA GLU A 223 -19.81 -6.93 -37.28
C GLU A 223 -21.25 -6.69 -37.76
N MET A 224 -22.23 -7.39 -37.18
CA MET A 224 -23.64 -7.21 -37.54
C MET A 224 -24.13 -5.79 -37.18
N LYS A 225 -23.86 -5.32 -35.95
CA LYS A 225 -24.18 -3.94 -35.53
C LYS A 225 -23.52 -2.91 -36.45
N ALA A 226 -22.24 -3.11 -36.76
CA ALA A 226 -21.48 -2.22 -37.62
C ALA A 226 -22.02 -2.19 -39.06
N LYS A 227 -22.34 -3.36 -39.62
CA LYS A 227 -22.92 -3.49 -40.96
C LYS A 227 -24.29 -2.80 -41.08
N GLU A 228 -25.16 -2.96 -40.08
CA GLU A 228 -26.45 -2.26 -40.07
C GLU A 228 -26.26 -0.74 -39.94
N LEU A 229 -25.41 -0.27 -39.01
CA LEU A 229 -25.14 1.17 -38.83
C LEU A 229 -24.40 1.83 -40.01
N ALA A 230 -23.57 1.08 -40.74
CA ALA A 230 -22.92 1.57 -41.96
C ALA A 230 -23.94 1.98 -43.03
N GLY A 231 -25.07 1.27 -43.12
CA GLY A 231 -26.20 1.62 -44.00
C GLY A 231 -26.85 2.98 -43.69
N PHE A 232 -26.63 3.52 -42.48
CA PHE A 232 -27.12 4.84 -42.03
C PHE A 232 -25.98 5.88 -41.98
N GLY A 233 -24.90 5.62 -42.74
CA GLY A 233 -23.76 6.53 -42.88
C GLY A 233 -22.92 6.66 -41.61
N LEU A 234 -22.78 5.58 -40.82
CA LEU A 234 -21.86 5.49 -39.67
C LEU A 234 -20.86 4.32 -39.86
N PRO A 235 -20.07 4.29 -40.95
CA PRO A 235 -19.25 3.13 -41.30
C PRO A 235 -18.02 2.89 -40.41
N MET A 236 -17.54 3.90 -39.67
CA MET A 236 -16.27 3.86 -38.92
C MET A 236 -16.43 3.43 -37.44
N MET A 237 -17.61 2.92 -37.03
CA MET A 237 -17.91 2.57 -35.63
C MET A 237 -17.08 1.39 -35.05
N THR A 238 -16.27 0.73 -35.88
CA THR A 238 -15.44 -0.44 -35.52
C THR A 238 -13.96 -0.12 -35.27
N GLU A 239 -13.48 1.09 -35.55
CA GLU A 239 -12.02 1.36 -35.62
C GLU A 239 -11.29 1.47 -34.27
N ARG A 240 -12.01 1.47 -33.14
CA ARG A 240 -11.39 1.50 -31.80
C ARG A 240 -10.70 0.17 -31.48
N LYS A 241 -9.38 0.11 -31.71
CA LYS A 241 -8.50 -1.03 -31.42
C LYS A 241 -8.30 -1.32 -29.93
N LEU A 242 -8.43 -0.31 -29.07
CA LEU A 242 -8.56 -0.48 -27.62
C LEU A 242 -9.97 -0.01 -27.22
N SER A 243 -10.65 -0.82 -26.42
CA SER A 243 -11.81 -0.36 -25.64
C SER A 243 -11.36 0.02 -24.24
N GLY A 244 -12.03 1.00 -23.65
CA GLY A 244 -11.71 1.52 -22.34
C GLY A 244 -12.78 2.48 -21.84
N ASP A 245 -12.69 2.82 -20.55
CA ASP A 245 -13.54 3.81 -19.89
C ASP A 245 -12.68 4.88 -19.22
N GLU A 246 -13.23 6.07 -19.03
CA GLU A 246 -12.53 7.20 -18.41
C GLU A 246 -13.47 8.00 -17.52
N ASN A 247 -12.93 8.57 -16.46
CA ASN A 247 -13.57 9.52 -15.56
C ASN A 247 -12.48 10.39 -14.92
N LEU A 248 -12.81 11.35 -14.05
CA LEU A 248 -11.79 12.19 -13.40
C LEU A 248 -10.72 11.40 -12.63
N TRP A 249 -11.06 10.23 -12.09
CA TRP A 249 -10.24 9.51 -11.10
C TRP A 249 -9.31 8.46 -11.73
N CYS A 250 -9.77 7.79 -12.78
CA CYS A 250 -9.05 6.69 -13.41
C CYS A 250 -9.50 6.53 -14.87
N ARG A 251 -8.55 6.08 -15.70
CA ARG A 251 -8.74 5.66 -17.08
C ARG A 251 -8.37 4.20 -17.21
N GLU A 252 -9.24 3.41 -17.84
CA GLU A 252 -9.19 1.95 -17.89
C GLU A 252 -9.13 1.49 -19.35
N PHE A 253 -8.39 0.41 -19.62
CA PHE A 253 -8.39 -0.32 -20.89
C PHE A 253 -8.86 -1.74 -20.60
N GLU A 254 -9.86 -2.23 -21.35
CA GLU A 254 -10.64 -3.44 -21.03
C GLU A 254 -10.60 -4.52 -22.12
N SER A 255 -10.20 -4.19 -23.36
CA SER A 255 -10.23 -5.17 -24.47
C SER A 255 -9.27 -4.83 -25.61
N GLY A 256 -9.10 -5.79 -26.53
CA GLY A 256 -8.26 -5.67 -27.72
C GLY A 256 -6.94 -6.39 -27.48
N PRO A 257 -5.80 -5.68 -27.32
CA PRO A 257 -4.53 -6.34 -26.98
C PRO A 257 -4.58 -7.15 -25.67
N LEU A 258 -5.52 -6.84 -24.77
CA LEU A 258 -5.70 -7.48 -23.46
C LEU A 258 -6.46 -8.82 -23.51
N ASP A 259 -7.01 -9.17 -24.67
CA ASP A 259 -7.78 -10.41 -24.85
C ASP A 259 -6.86 -11.67 -24.77
N ASP A 260 -5.54 -11.48 -24.95
CA ASP A 260 -4.47 -12.46 -24.67
C ASP A 260 -3.66 -12.02 -23.43
N PRO A 261 -3.91 -12.58 -22.24
CA PRO A 261 -3.26 -12.14 -21.01
C PRO A 261 -1.80 -12.58 -20.88
N GLU A 262 -1.28 -13.44 -21.76
CA GLU A 262 0.12 -13.90 -21.74
C GLU A 262 1.01 -13.06 -22.68
N SER A 263 0.43 -12.51 -23.76
CA SER A 263 1.15 -11.78 -24.81
C SER A 263 0.75 -10.31 -24.96
N PHE A 264 -0.17 -9.79 -24.13
CA PHE A 264 -0.65 -8.40 -24.27
C PHE A 264 0.49 -7.36 -24.22
N THR A 265 0.38 -6.35 -25.06
CA THR A 265 1.21 -5.14 -24.98
C THR A 265 0.32 -3.94 -25.31
N ILE A 266 0.27 -2.97 -24.39
CA ILE A 266 -0.38 -1.68 -24.64
C ILE A 266 0.65 -0.71 -25.23
N PRO A 267 0.42 -0.16 -26.44
CA PRO A 267 1.29 0.86 -27.04
C PRO A 267 1.49 2.08 -26.14
N GLU A 268 2.71 2.62 -26.09
CA GLU A 268 3.07 3.72 -25.16
C GLU A 268 2.29 5.02 -25.44
N ASP A 269 1.83 5.22 -26.68
CA ASP A 269 1.00 6.34 -27.09
C ASP A 269 -0.46 6.24 -26.62
N ALA A 270 -0.96 5.03 -26.33
CA ALA A 270 -2.30 4.81 -25.77
C ALA A 270 -2.43 5.32 -24.33
N TYR A 271 -1.33 5.28 -23.56
CA TYR A 271 -1.23 5.92 -22.25
C TYR A 271 -1.23 7.44 -22.42
N GLN A 272 -2.26 8.09 -21.88
CA GLN A 272 -2.44 9.54 -21.99
C GLN A 272 -2.09 10.25 -20.68
N TRP A 273 -2.42 9.64 -19.55
CA TRP A 273 -2.19 10.23 -18.23
C TRP A 273 -0.78 9.92 -17.69
N THR A 274 -0.28 8.70 -17.96
CA THR A 274 0.95 8.15 -17.38
C THR A 274 2.11 8.08 -18.37
N ARG A 275 2.06 8.85 -19.47
CA ARG A 275 3.02 8.77 -20.58
C ARG A 275 4.45 9.05 -20.09
N HIS A 276 5.37 8.13 -20.38
CA HIS A 276 6.74 8.20 -19.89
C HIS A 276 7.60 9.17 -20.70
N LEU A 277 7.56 10.45 -20.33
CA LEU A 277 8.50 11.45 -20.85
C LEU A 277 9.87 11.28 -20.15
N LYS A 278 10.97 11.48 -20.89
CA LYS A 278 12.33 11.17 -20.42
C LYS A 278 12.96 12.31 -19.62
N ASP A 279 13.90 11.96 -18.75
CA ASP A 279 14.87 12.84 -18.09
C ASP A 279 14.28 13.95 -17.19
N TYR A 280 13.26 13.63 -16.39
CA TYR A 280 12.82 14.51 -15.32
C TYR A 280 13.75 14.53 -14.11
N LYS A 281 13.89 15.71 -13.52
CA LYS A 281 14.44 15.87 -12.17
C LYS A 281 13.41 15.38 -11.13
N PRO A 282 13.86 14.80 -9.99
CA PRO A 282 12.98 14.49 -8.86
C PRO A 282 12.13 15.70 -8.44
N GLU A 283 10.88 15.44 -8.08
CA GLU A 283 9.92 16.48 -7.67
C GLU A 283 9.33 16.16 -6.29
N LYS A 284 9.17 17.19 -5.48
CA LYS A 284 8.55 17.13 -4.16
C LYS A 284 7.16 17.76 -4.25
N ILE A 285 6.14 17.03 -3.83
CA ILE A 285 4.75 17.48 -3.82
C ILE A 285 4.22 17.40 -2.38
N THR A 286 3.89 18.56 -1.79
CA THR A 286 3.22 18.63 -0.48
C THR A 286 1.70 18.52 -0.67
N LEU A 287 1.03 17.67 0.13
CA LEU A 287 -0.41 17.45 0.10
C LEU A 287 -1.02 17.77 1.47
N GLY A 288 -1.85 18.81 1.54
CA GLY A 288 -2.55 19.19 2.78
C GLY A 288 -3.87 18.46 2.93
N PHE A 289 -4.09 17.84 4.09
CA PHE A 289 -5.33 17.12 4.41
C PHE A 289 -6.07 17.75 5.59
N GLU A 290 -7.38 17.89 5.44
CA GLU A 290 -8.29 18.24 6.54
C GLU A 290 -9.49 17.29 6.55
N LYS A 291 -9.70 16.64 7.69
CA LYS A 291 -10.74 15.62 7.91
C LYS A 291 -10.73 14.49 6.88
N GLY A 292 -9.54 14.04 6.52
CA GLY A 292 -9.33 13.00 5.50
C GLY A 292 -9.52 13.46 4.04
N ASN A 293 -9.74 14.75 3.80
CA ASN A 293 -9.92 15.32 2.46
C ASN A 293 -8.68 16.10 2.06
N LEU A 294 -8.22 15.93 0.82
CA LEU A 294 -7.19 16.79 0.25
C LEU A 294 -7.76 18.21 0.09
N ILE A 295 -7.08 19.21 0.64
CA ILE A 295 -7.45 20.63 0.57
C ILE A 295 -6.41 21.50 -0.16
N SER A 296 -5.16 21.04 -0.24
CA SER A 296 -4.09 21.78 -0.92
C SER A 296 -3.02 20.91 -1.54
N VAL A 297 -2.39 21.43 -2.60
CA VAL A 297 -1.20 20.87 -3.24
C VAL A 297 -0.14 21.97 -3.29
N ASN A 298 1.08 21.71 -2.82
CA ASN A 298 2.18 22.67 -2.73
C ASN A 298 1.70 24.01 -2.11
N ASP A 299 1.10 23.89 -0.93
CA ASP A 299 0.53 24.98 -0.11
C ASP A 299 -0.59 25.82 -0.78
N THR A 300 -0.93 25.52 -2.04
CA THR A 300 -2.01 26.14 -2.79
C THR A 300 -3.33 25.42 -2.49
N GLN A 301 -4.31 26.14 -1.94
CA GLN A 301 -5.66 25.61 -1.73
C GLN A 301 -6.35 25.34 -3.08
N LEU A 302 -6.90 24.15 -3.25
CA LEU A 302 -7.52 23.69 -4.51
C LEU A 302 -8.76 22.85 -4.22
N HIS A 303 -9.77 22.93 -5.09
CA HIS A 303 -10.84 21.93 -5.08
C HIS A 303 -10.28 20.59 -5.54
N LEU A 304 -10.86 19.48 -5.05
CA LEU A 304 -10.33 18.15 -5.34
C LEU A 304 -10.37 17.80 -6.85
N ILE A 305 -11.30 18.35 -7.63
CA ILE A 305 -11.31 18.20 -9.10
C ILE A 305 -10.02 18.78 -9.71
N ASP A 306 -9.68 20.01 -9.36
CA ASP A 306 -8.49 20.70 -9.87
C ASP A 306 -7.19 20.01 -9.39
N ALA A 307 -7.18 19.58 -8.13
CA ALA A 307 -6.07 18.82 -7.56
C ALA A 307 -5.88 17.46 -8.25
N ILE A 308 -6.97 16.75 -8.60
CA ILE A 308 -6.90 15.49 -9.36
C ILE A 308 -6.32 15.74 -10.75
N ALA A 309 -6.79 16.76 -11.48
CA ALA A 309 -6.26 17.08 -12.81
C ALA A 309 -4.76 17.44 -12.75
N LEU A 310 -4.37 18.29 -11.80
CA LEU A 310 -2.99 18.70 -11.58
C LEU A 310 -2.09 17.52 -11.19
N LEU A 311 -2.55 16.65 -10.29
CA LEU A 311 -1.76 15.48 -9.85
C LEU A 311 -1.72 14.38 -10.91
N ASN A 312 -2.76 14.19 -11.73
CA ASN A 312 -2.70 13.29 -12.88
C ASN A 312 -1.57 13.70 -13.82
N GLN A 313 -1.39 14.99 -14.11
CA GLN A 313 -0.27 15.48 -14.91
C GLN A 313 1.08 15.41 -14.16
N ALA A 314 1.14 15.91 -12.93
CA ALA A 314 2.38 16.05 -12.16
C ALA A 314 2.99 14.70 -11.75
N VAL A 315 2.17 13.71 -11.40
CA VAL A 315 2.58 12.35 -11.06
C VAL A 315 2.70 11.48 -12.32
N GLY A 316 1.79 11.65 -13.27
CA GLY A 316 1.68 10.81 -14.46
C GLY A 316 2.82 10.99 -15.46
N LYS A 317 3.45 12.17 -15.54
CA LYS A 317 4.65 12.39 -16.38
C LYS A 317 5.84 11.48 -16.00
N PHE A 318 5.93 11.06 -14.74
CA PHE A 318 6.90 10.09 -14.23
C PHE A 318 6.46 8.62 -14.46
N GLY A 319 5.29 8.41 -15.07
CA GLY A 319 4.69 7.10 -15.32
C GLY A 319 4.22 6.35 -14.08
N HIS A 320 3.98 7.06 -12.96
CA HIS A 320 3.36 6.49 -11.76
C HIS A 320 1.84 6.35 -11.92
N GLY A 321 1.25 5.37 -11.25
CA GLY A 321 -0.19 5.09 -11.33
C GLY A 321 -0.62 4.26 -12.54
N ARG A 322 0.31 3.53 -13.19
CA ARG A 322 -0.07 2.40 -14.05
C ARG A 322 -0.34 1.17 -13.19
N TYR A 323 -1.49 0.54 -13.42
CA TYR A 323 -1.85 -0.74 -12.81
C TYR A 323 -2.24 -1.75 -13.86
N VAL A 324 -2.02 -3.03 -13.55
CA VAL A 324 -2.50 -4.18 -14.33
C VAL A 324 -3.17 -5.11 -13.34
N GLY A 325 -4.33 -5.65 -13.68
CA GLY A 325 -4.99 -6.60 -12.81
C GLY A 325 -6.15 -7.32 -13.47
N LEU A 326 -6.54 -8.43 -12.86
CA LEU A 326 -7.73 -9.18 -13.25
C LEU A 326 -8.92 -8.69 -12.43
N GLU A 327 -10.01 -8.26 -13.07
CA GLU A 327 -11.30 -8.03 -12.39
C GLU A 327 -12.19 -9.26 -12.60
N PRO A 328 -12.72 -9.89 -11.53
CA PRO A 328 -13.66 -10.99 -11.68
C PRO A 328 -15.02 -10.45 -12.13
N ILE A 329 -15.59 -11.11 -13.12
CA ILE A 329 -16.93 -10.86 -13.64
C ILE A 329 -17.88 -11.99 -13.23
N ARG A 330 -19.11 -11.98 -13.75
CA ARG A 330 -20.10 -13.04 -13.50
C ARG A 330 -19.55 -14.42 -13.91
N ASN A 331 -19.91 -15.45 -13.14
CA ASN A 331 -19.45 -16.84 -13.28
C ASN A 331 -17.94 -17.07 -12.98
N ASP A 332 -17.30 -16.19 -12.22
CA ASP A 332 -15.87 -16.24 -11.82
C ASP A 332 -14.85 -16.20 -12.98
N HIS A 333 -15.32 -15.94 -14.20
CA HIS A 333 -14.46 -15.49 -15.30
C HIS A 333 -13.76 -14.19 -14.88
N LYS A 334 -12.57 -13.91 -15.45
CA LYS A 334 -11.78 -12.74 -15.09
C LYS A 334 -11.35 -12.00 -16.35
N VAL A 335 -11.46 -10.68 -16.34
CA VAL A 335 -11.06 -9.80 -17.46
C VAL A 335 -9.74 -9.14 -17.06
N LEU A 336 -8.77 -9.13 -17.98
CA LEU A 336 -7.51 -8.41 -17.79
C LEU A 336 -7.72 -6.94 -18.14
N GLU A 337 -7.38 -6.06 -17.20
CA GLU A 337 -7.57 -4.63 -17.35
C GLU A 337 -6.31 -3.87 -16.97
N VAL A 338 -5.99 -2.84 -17.75
CA VAL A 338 -4.86 -1.93 -17.52
C VAL A 338 -5.42 -0.56 -17.17
N ARG A 339 -4.85 0.11 -16.16
CA ARG A 339 -5.38 1.36 -15.62
C ARG A 339 -4.33 2.43 -15.48
N GLU A 340 -4.76 3.68 -15.66
CA GLU A 340 -4.03 4.91 -15.35
C GLU A 340 -4.77 5.67 -14.24
N ALA A 341 -4.13 5.83 -13.07
CA ALA A 341 -4.68 6.61 -11.96
C ALA A 341 -3.57 7.32 -11.12
N PRO A 342 -2.79 8.26 -11.70
CA PRO A 342 -1.66 8.89 -11.02
C PRO A 342 -2.06 9.69 -9.76
N ALA A 343 -3.14 10.47 -9.81
CA ALA A 343 -3.64 11.19 -8.64
C ALA A 343 -4.10 10.23 -7.54
N ALA A 344 -4.78 9.14 -7.89
CA ALA A 344 -5.18 8.12 -6.94
C ALA A 344 -3.99 7.50 -6.21
N THR A 345 -2.90 7.20 -6.93
CA THR A 345 -1.67 6.67 -6.33
C THR A 345 -1.18 7.55 -5.19
N ILE A 346 -0.94 8.84 -5.44
CA ILE A 346 -0.30 9.73 -4.47
C ILE A 346 -1.24 10.16 -3.34
N ILE A 347 -2.52 10.45 -3.64
CA ILE A 347 -3.47 10.94 -2.65
C ILE A 347 -3.79 9.84 -1.63
N MET A 348 -4.03 8.62 -2.11
CA MET A 348 -4.35 7.48 -1.23
C MET A 348 -3.13 7.07 -0.41
N ASP A 349 -1.93 7.04 -1.00
CA ASP A 349 -0.72 6.68 -0.27
C ASP A 349 -0.36 7.73 0.80
N ALA A 350 -0.49 9.03 0.47
CA ALA A 350 -0.32 10.11 1.44
C ALA A 350 -1.31 10.03 2.61
N LEU A 351 -2.60 9.78 2.33
CA LEU A 351 -3.60 9.58 3.38
C LEU A 351 -3.33 8.31 4.19
N ARG A 352 -2.82 7.22 3.60
CA ARG A 352 -2.49 6.00 4.36
C ARG A 352 -1.37 6.25 5.35
N HIS A 353 -0.31 6.95 4.93
CA HIS A 353 0.78 7.33 5.84
C HIS A 353 0.26 8.24 6.97
N LEU A 354 -0.64 9.17 6.65
CA LEU A 354 -1.31 10.01 7.63
C LEU A 354 -2.09 9.21 8.69
N GLU A 355 -2.89 8.25 8.24
CA GLU A 355 -3.69 7.38 9.09
C GLU A 355 -2.80 6.54 10.01
N VAL A 356 -1.76 5.89 9.47
CA VAL A 356 -0.81 5.06 10.24
C VAL A 356 -0.07 5.86 11.33
N ALA A 357 0.20 7.15 11.09
CA ALA A 357 0.89 8.00 12.06
C ALA A 357 -0.02 8.59 13.15
N THR A 358 -1.35 8.50 13.01
CA THR A 358 -2.30 9.32 13.79
C THR A 358 -3.42 8.51 14.45
N LEU A 359 -3.79 7.36 13.89
CA LEU A 359 -4.75 6.41 14.44
C LEU A 359 -4.01 5.37 15.31
N ASP A 360 -4.69 4.85 16.32
CA ASP A 360 -4.19 3.70 17.09
C ASP A 360 -4.31 2.39 16.27
N THR A 361 -3.54 1.37 16.67
CA THR A 361 -3.48 0.09 15.97
C THR A 361 -4.85 -0.60 15.83
N ASN A 362 -5.68 -0.59 16.88
CA ASN A 362 -6.97 -1.27 16.86
C ASN A 362 -7.94 -0.57 15.90
N THR A 363 -7.91 0.78 15.87
CA THR A 363 -8.67 1.57 14.88
C THR A 363 -8.18 1.30 13.45
N LEU A 364 -6.87 1.19 13.23
CA LEU A 364 -6.31 0.85 11.91
C LEU A 364 -6.73 -0.54 11.44
N ASP A 365 -6.62 -1.55 12.30
CA ASP A 365 -7.00 -2.93 12.00
C ASP A 365 -8.50 -3.04 11.69
N LEU A 366 -9.36 -2.38 12.47
CA LEU A 366 -10.80 -2.33 12.20
C LEU A 366 -11.10 -1.58 10.90
N LYS A 367 -10.50 -0.39 10.69
CA LYS A 367 -10.67 0.42 9.48
C LYS A 367 -10.33 -0.40 8.25
N GLN A 368 -9.19 -1.11 8.24
CA GLN A 368 -8.76 -1.92 7.10
C GLN A 368 -9.75 -3.03 6.71
N ASN A 369 -10.43 -3.64 7.68
CA ASN A 369 -11.49 -4.61 7.42
C ASN A 369 -12.74 -3.94 6.80
N LEU A 370 -13.12 -2.76 7.29
CA LEU A 370 -14.24 -1.98 6.77
C LEU A 370 -13.97 -1.44 5.35
N GLU A 371 -12.74 -1.02 5.06
CA GLU A 371 -12.28 -0.60 3.72
C GLU A 371 -12.50 -1.72 2.69
N GLN A 372 -12.04 -2.93 2.98
CA GLN A 372 -12.24 -4.08 2.08
C GLN A 372 -13.72 -4.37 1.86
N LYS A 373 -14.54 -4.28 2.92
CA LYS A 373 -15.99 -4.49 2.78
C LYS A 373 -16.66 -3.40 1.96
N TRP A 374 -16.29 -2.13 2.15
CA TRP A 374 -16.76 -0.98 1.36
C TRP A 374 -16.45 -1.18 -0.14
N VAL A 375 -15.21 -1.56 -0.47
CA VAL A 375 -14.77 -1.87 -1.84
C VAL A 375 -15.58 -3.00 -2.47
N LEU A 376 -15.81 -4.09 -1.71
CA LEU A 376 -16.60 -5.23 -2.18
C LEU A 376 -18.06 -4.86 -2.46
N GLU A 377 -18.68 -4.00 -1.65
CA GLU A 377 -20.04 -3.49 -1.92
C GLU A 377 -20.06 -2.63 -3.21
N ALA A 378 -19.10 -1.72 -3.39
CA ALA A 378 -19.01 -0.88 -4.58
C ALA A 378 -18.82 -1.70 -5.87
N ILE A 379 -17.85 -2.62 -5.90
CA ILE A 379 -17.55 -3.48 -7.06
C ILE A 379 -18.75 -4.36 -7.42
N SER A 380 -19.43 -4.92 -6.42
CA SER A 380 -20.61 -5.77 -6.63
C SER A 380 -21.86 -5.00 -7.08
N GLY A 381 -21.78 -3.69 -7.28
CA GLY A 381 -22.95 -2.87 -7.61
C GLY A 381 -23.94 -2.72 -6.45
N ARG A 382 -23.50 -2.83 -5.21
CA ARG A 382 -24.31 -2.59 -3.99
C ARG A 382 -24.00 -1.23 -3.36
N TRP A 383 -23.63 -0.24 -4.17
CA TRP A 383 -23.43 1.14 -3.72
C TRP A 383 -24.66 1.65 -2.94
N GLY A 384 -24.41 2.30 -1.81
CA GLY A 384 -25.46 2.79 -0.91
C GLY A 384 -26.31 1.70 -0.22
N SER A 385 -25.88 0.42 -0.24
CA SER A 385 -26.47 -0.61 0.64
C SER A 385 -26.31 -0.24 2.11
N SER A 386 -27.12 -0.81 3.01
CA SER A 386 -26.97 -0.56 4.45
C SER A 386 -25.55 -0.91 4.93
N CYS A 387 -24.97 -1.98 4.39
CA CYS A 387 -23.58 -2.36 4.69
C CYS A 387 -22.56 -1.35 4.14
N HIS A 388 -22.73 -0.88 2.90
CA HIS A 388 -21.89 0.17 2.32
C HIS A 388 -21.93 1.45 3.17
N SER A 389 -23.12 1.94 3.50
CA SER A 389 -23.31 3.15 4.31
C SER A 389 -22.81 3.00 5.75
N MET A 390 -22.91 1.81 6.35
CA MET A 390 -22.29 1.53 7.66
C MET A 390 -20.76 1.61 7.59
N CYS A 391 -20.14 1.00 6.56
CA CYS A 391 -18.69 1.09 6.36
C CYS A 391 -18.27 2.54 6.11
N ASP A 392 -18.99 3.28 5.27
CA ASP A 392 -18.70 4.67 4.91
C ASP A 392 -18.74 5.62 6.12
N ALA A 393 -19.76 5.49 6.96
CA ALA A 393 -19.90 6.27 8.19
C ALA A 393 -18.81 5.94 9.21
N ALA A 394 -18.47 4.66 9.37
CA ALA A 394 -17.42 4.20 10.29
C ALA A 394 -16.01 4.58 9.82
N ILE A 395 -15.73 4.54 8.51
CA ILE A 395 -14.47 5.00 7.92
C ILE A 395 -14.35 6.52 8.09
N SER A 396 -15.41 7.27 7.79
CA SER A 396 -15.41 8.73 7.91
C SER A 396 -15.25 9.21 9.36
N SER A 397 -15.78 8.49 10.35
CA SER A 397 -15.66 8.90 11.76
C SER A 397 -14.21 8.92 12.27
N THR A 398 -13.34 8.05 11.76
CA THR A 398 -11.91 8.01 12.15
C THR A 398 -11.13 9.29 11.79
N LEU A 399 -11.67 10.11 10.87
CA LEU A 399 -10.97 11.25 10.26
C LEU A 399 -11.49 12.62 10.74
N ASN A 400 -12.62 12.69 11.44
CA ASN A 400 -13.39 13.93 11.65
C ASN A 400 -12.69 15.08 12.41
N ASP A 401 -11.67 14.81 13.22
CA ASP A 401 -11.01 15.78 14.11
C ASP A 401 -9.53 16.04 13.78
N ARG A 402 -9.07 15.72 12.56
CA ARG A 402 -7.64 15.75 12.19
C ARG A 402 -7.36 16.72 11.03
N LYS A 403 -6.41 17.65 11.24
CA LYS A 403 -5.87 18.56 10.21
C LYS A 403 -4.35 18.43 10.16
N ILE A 404 -3.82 17.95 9.03
CA ILE A 404 -2.42 17.53 8.95
C ILE A 404 -1.89 17.65 7.51
N LEU A 405 -0.64 18.06 7.36
CA LEU A 405 0.09 18.08 6.09
C LEU A 405 0.93 16.81 5.90
N ALA A 406 0.87 16.21 4.72
CA ALA A 406 1.66 15.06 4.29
C ALA A 406 2.52 15.45 3.09
N THR A 407 3.72 14.89 2.96
CA THR A 407 4.72 15.37 2.00
C THR A 407 5.27 14.23 1.15
N SER A 408 4.90 14.23 -0.13
CA SER A 408 5.22 13.16 -1.07
C SER A 408 6.44 13.51 -1.92
N GLY A 409 7.35 12.56 -2.09
CA GLY A 409 8.44 12.61 -3.06
C GLY A 409 8.19 11.68 -4.25
N ILE A 410 8.58 12.13 -5.44
CA ILE A 410 8.49 11.35 -6.67
C ILE A 410 9.80 11.51 -7.43
N GLU A 411 10.42 10.39 -7.79
CA GLU A 411 11.62 10.40 -8.61
C GLU A 411 11.64 9.26 -9.64
N THR A 412 12.19 9.56 -10.80
CA THR A 412 12.52 8.57 -11.83
C THR A 412 14.02 8.62 -12.08
N ASN A 413 14.72 7.50 -11.94
CA ASN A 413 16.15 7.41 -12.17
C ASN A 413 16.43 6.32 -13.21
N GLY A 414 16.60 6.74 -14.47
CA GLY A 414 16.58 5.85 -15.64
C GLY A 414 15.24 5.10 -15.72
N ASN A 415 15.30 3.78 -15.88
CA ASN A 415 14.10 2.91 -15.94
C ASN A 415 13.50 2.58 -14.55
N LYS A 416 14.03 3.12 -13.45
CA LYS A 416 13.50 2.89 -12.09
C LYS A 416 12.56 4.02 -11.69
N LYS A 417 11.30 3.67 -11.44
CA LYS A 417 10.27 4.54 -10.85
C LYS A 417 10.28 4.35 -9.33
N SER A 418 10.50 5.43 -8.58
CA SER A 418 10.53 5.43 -7.11
C SER A 418 9.54 6.46 -6.59
N HIS A 419 8.58 6.00 -5.79
CA HIS A 419 7.69 6.88 -5.04
C HIS A 419 7.93 6.63 -3.55
N TYR A 420 8.01 7.71 -2.78
CA TYR A 420 8.14 7.65 -1.33
C TYR A 420 7.34 8.79 -0.69
N VAL A 421 6.62 8.49 0.38
CA VAL A 421 5.90 9.49 1.17
C VAL A 421 6.57 9.62 2.52
N TYR A 422 6.68 10.86 3.00
CA TYR A 422 7.08 11.16 4.37
C TYR A 422 6.13 12.20 4.96
N LEU A 423 6.00 12.22 6.28
CA LEU A 423 5.16 13.22 6.95
C LEU A 423 6.03 14.40 7.37
N ASP A 424 5.56 15.61 7.07
CA ASP A 424 6.19 16.81 7.62
C ASP A 424 5.61 17.06 9.01
N HIS A 425 6.35 16.59 10.02
CA HIS A 425 5.89 16.59 11.40
C HIS A 425 5.73 18.00 12.00
N SER A 426 6.25 19.05 11.35
CA SER A 426 6.17 20.44 11.81
C SER A 426 4.74 21.01 11.81
N HIS A 427 3.82 20.40 11.06
CA HIS A 427 2.45 20.88 10.88
C HIS A 427 1.36 19.94 11.42
N ILE A 428 1.71 18.91 12.20
CA ILE A 428 0.72 18.01 12.80
C ILE A 428 0.15 18.64 14.08
N THR A 429 -1.11 19.09 14.03
CA THR A 429 -1.81 19.59 15.21
C THR A 429 -2.70 18.50 15.81
N TYR A 430 -2.36 18.08 17.02
CA TYR A 430 -3.16 17.16 17.84
C TYR A 430 -3.97 17.92 18.88
N LYS A 431 -5.18 17.45 19.17
CA LYS A 431 -5.94 17.86 20.37
C LYS A 431 -5.56 17.05 21.63
N GLU A 432 -4.92 15.90 21.47
CA GLU A 432 -4.53 15.01 22.56
C GLU A 432 -3.13 14.43 22.33
N GLU A 433 -2.17 14.78 23.20
CA GLU A 433 -0.80 14.25 23.19
C GLU A 433 -0.71 12.78 23.66
N ALA A 434 -1.81 12.22 24.15
CA ALA A 434 -1.87 10.92 24.81
C ALA A 434 -1.39 9.78 23.92
N ASN A 435 -1.91 9.69 22.69
CA ASN A 435 -1.82 8.50 21.83
C ASN A 435 -0.57 8.42 20.94
N MET A 436 0.40 9.35 21.09
CA MET A 436 1.59 9.37 20.24
C MET A 436 2.63 8.31 20.65
N SER A 437 3.13 7.56 19.66
CA SER A 437 4.19 6.54 19.80
C SER A 437 5.39 7.06 20.60
N TRP A 438 5.98 6.19 21.45
CA TRP A 438 7.13 6.55 22.29
C TRP A 438 8.35 7.01 21.47
N LEU A 439 8.54 6.46 20.26
CA LEU A 439 9.58 6.90 19.34
C LEU A 439 9.35 8.32 18.83
N LEU A 440 8.09 8.67 18.49
CA LEU A 440 7.74 10.04 18.12
C LEU A 440 7.87 11.00 19.32
N LYS A 441 7.40 10.62 20.51
CA LYS A 441 7.57 11.44 21.73
C LYS A 441 9.04 11.73 22.03
N ARG A 442 9.91 10.72 21.94
CA ARG A 442 11.38 10.84 22.15
C ARG A 442 12.08 11.74 21.13
N TRP A 443 11.54 11.83 19.91
CA TRP A 443 12.14 12.59 18.79
C TRP A 443 11.61 14.03 18.70
N LEU A 444 10.33 14.24 19.03
CA LEU A 444 9.69 15.57 19.07
C LEU A 444 10.02 16.34 20.36
N PHE A 445 10.20 15.62 21.48
CA PHE A 445 10.58 16.19 22.78
C PHE A 445 11.87 15.53 23.28
N PRO A 446 13.04 15.86 22.69
CA PRO A 446 14.31 15.45 23.27
C PRO A 446 14.45 16.08 24.66
N GLU A 447 14.62 15.25 25.69
CA GLU A 447 14.80 15.70 27.08
C GLU A 447 15.99 16.67 27.16
N GLY A 448 15.67 17.96 27.32
CA GLY A 448 16.68 19.00 27.48
C GLY A 448 17.46 18.79 28.76
N LYS A 449 18.79 18.86 28.69
CA LYS A 449 19.63 18.89 29.90
C LYS A 449 19.18 20.03 30.81
N PRO A 450 19.12 19.83 32.14
CA PRO A 450 18.74 20.88 33.06
C PRO A 450 19.73 22.04 32.98
N SER A 451 19.24 23.22 32.60
CA SER A 451 20.01 24.45 32.61
C SER A 451 20.25 24.88 34.07
N SER A 452 21.49 24.80 34.52
CA SER A 452 21.90 25.36 35.80
C SER A 452 21.78 26.88 35.76
N SER A 453 20.84 27.43 36.53
CA SER A 453 20.81 28.87 36.82
C SER A 453 21.99 29.22 37.73
N THR A 454 22.80 30.19 37.32
CA THR A 454 23.80 30.82 38.19
C THR A 454 23.68 32.34 38.05
N THR A 455 23.23 32.96 39.14
CA THR A 455 23.10 34.40 39.31
C THR A 455 24.47 35.07 39.27
N THR A 456 24.62 36.12 38.46
CA THR A 456 25.80 36.99 38.47
C THR A 456 25.56 38.21 39.36
N PRO A 457 26.45 38.56 40.30
CA PRO A 457 26.52 39.91 40.84
C PRO A 457 27.41 40.81 39.96
N THR A 458 27.03 42.07 39.84
CA THR A 458 27.75 43.14 39.13
C THR A 458 28.97 43.66 39.91
N THR A 459 30.07 43.98 39.22
CA THR A 459 30.80 45.25 39.45
C THR A 459 31.71 45.63 38.29
N ASP A 460 31.88 46.94 38.13
CA ASP A 460 32.52 47.67 37.04
C ASP A 460 34.01 47.39 36.84
N ASN A 461 34.54 47.67 35.64
CA ASN A 461 35.50 48.78 35.48
C ASN A 461 35.82 49.18 34.02
N ASN A 462 36.34 50.41 33.90
CA ASN A 462 36.59 51.13 32.64
C ASN A 462 37.88 50.73 31.89
N ASN A 463 37.91 51.12 30.61
CA ASN A 463 39.08 51.15 29.71
C ASN A 463 40.35 51.76 30.34
N THR A 464 41.53 51.30 29.88
CA THR A 464 42.54 52.13 29.18
C THR A 464 43.52 51.21 28.41
N ALA A 465 44.06 51.67 27.28
CA ALA A 465 44.88 50.89 26.35
C ALA A 465 46.40 50.98 26.59
N GLN A 466 47.16 49.95 26.18
CA GLN A 466 48.49 50.06 25.54
C GLN A 466 49.05 48.69 25.06
N GLN A 467 49.99 48.74 24.11
CA GLN A 467 50.75 47.64 23.46
C GLN A 467 52.19 48.17 23.19
N PRO A 468 53.22 47.35 22.88
CA PRO A 468 53.52 45.93 23.15
C PRO A 468 54.77 45.89 24.10
N PRO A 469 55.89 45.12 23.96
CA PRO A 469 56.22 43.85 23.26
C PRO A 469 57.05 42.81 24.08
N SER A 470 57.52 41.77 23.39
CA SER A 470 58.68 40.86 23.67
C SER A 470 58.60 39.80 24.78
N GLN A 471 58.98 38.56 24.41
CA GLN A 471 59.01 37.33 25.22
C GLN A 471 60.40 37.05 25.84
N PRO A 472 60.44 36.26 26.91
CA PRO A 472 61.38 35.13 27.05
C PRO A 472 60.64 33.77 27.09
N PRO A 473 61.35 32.62 26.92
CA PRO A 473 60.71 31.34 26.61
C PRO A 473 60.08 30.64 27.83
N PRO A 474 59.00 29.86 27.65
CA PRO A 474 58.42 29.07 28.73
C PRO A 474 59.26 27.82 29.04
N THR A 475 59.64 27.66 30.31
CA THR A 475 60.18 26.41 30.84
C THR A 475 59.15 25.29 30.74
N THR A 476 59.52 24.16 30.12
CA THR A 476 58.64 23.01 29.92
C THR A 476 58.37 22.24 31.22
N THR A 477 57.43 22.71 32.03
CA THR A 477 56.93 21.94 33.18
C THR A 477 56.05 20.80 32.67
N ILE A 478 56.57 19.56 32.67
CA ILE A 478 55.80 18.36 32.30
C ILE A 478 54.81 18.06 33.43
N THR A 479 53.54 18.47 33.27
CA THR A 479 52.44 17.98 34.10
C THR A 479 52.17 16.50 33.79
N PRO A 480 52.03 15.62 34.80
CA PRO A 480 51.74 14.21 34.58
C PRO A 480 50.37 14.04 33.93
N LYS A 481 50.34 13.31 32.80
CA LYS A 481 49.12 12.99 32.06
C LYS A 481 48.21 12.12 32.93
N ALA A 482 46.96 12.56 33.13
CA ALA A 482 45.96 11.78 33.86
C ALA A 482 45.82 10.36 33.29
N PRO A 483 45.62 9.33 34.15
CA PRO A 483 45.48 7.95 33.67
C PRO A 483 44.27 7.85 32.72
N PRO A 484 44.38 7.09 31.62
CA PRO A 484 43.28 6.96 30.68
C PRO A 484 42.09 6.25 31.34
N LEU A 485 40.87 6.74 31.09
CA LEU A 485 39.60 6.17 31.60
C LEU A 485 39.36 4.68 31.26
N ILE A 486 40.14 4.13 30.33
CA ILE A 486 40.12 2.73 29.93
C ILE A 486 41.59 2.25 29.88
N PRO A 487 41.95 1.14 30.54
CA PRO A 487 43.30 0.58 30.49
C PRO A 487 43.65 0.09 29.07
N ASN A 488 44.93 -0.04 28.75
CA ASN A 488 45.34 -0.19 27.35
C ASN A 488 45.06 -1.59 26.79
N ASN A 489 45.13 -2.61 27.66
CA ASN A 489 44.71 -3.98 27.36
C ASN A 489 43.22 -4.05 26.90
N ALA A 490 42.33 -3.36 27.61
CA ALA A 490 40.90 -3.32 27.30
C ALA A 490 40.60 -2.61 25.97
N LYS A 491 41.42 -1.62 25.56
CA LYS A 491 41.28 -0.97 24.24
C LYS A 491 41.58 -1.93 23.08
N LEU A 492 42.60 -2.78 23.22
CA LEU A 492 42.94 -3.77 22.20
C LEU A 492 41.83 -4.81 22.06
N LEU A 493 41.32 -5.31 23.18
CA LEU A 493 40.17 -6.23 23.20
C LEU A 493 38.90 -5.60 22.60
N LEU A 494 38.54 -4.38 23.02
CA LEU A 494 37.35 -3.67 22.55
C LEU A 494 37.42 -3.35 21.05
N SER A 495 38.57 -2.91 20.54
CA SER A 495 38.76 -2.65 19.10
C SER A 495 38.65 -3.94 18.28
N GLY A 496 39.24 -5.05 18.75
CA GLY A 496 39.06 -6.37 18.14
C GLY A 496 37.57 -6.79 18.07
N LEU A 497 36.82 -6.64 19.16
CA LEU A 497 35.37 -6.93 19.22
C LEU A 497 34.54 -6.06 18.26
N ILE A 498 34.89 -4.78 18.10
CA ILE A 498 34.23 -3.86 17.16
C ILE A 498 34.50 -4.29 15.71
N PHE A 499 35.75 -4.57 15.35
CA PHE A 499 36.10 -5.02 13.99
C PHE A 499 35.47 -6.36 13.65
N PHE A 500 35.45 -7.31 14.59
CA PHE A 500 34.79 -8.61 14.42
C PHE A 500 33.27 -8.45 14.20
N SER A 501 32.62 -7.59 15.00
CA SER A 501 31.18 -7.32 14.87
C SER A 501 30.82 -6.66 13.53
N LEU A 502 31.62 -5.69 13.09
CA LEU A 502 31.43 -5.03 11.79
C LEU A 502 31.64 -6.02 10.63
N SER A 503 32.68 -6.84 10.71
CA SER A 503 32.97 -7.88 9.70
C SER A 503 31.87 -8.94 9.62
N ALA A 504 31.29 -9.35 10.75
CA ALA A 504 30.15 -10.26 10.79
C ALA A 504 28.90 -9.67 10.11
N LEU A 505 28.63 -8.37 10.29
CA LEU A 505 27.53 -7.68 9.62
C LEU A 505 27.74 -7.60 8.10
N ILE A 506 28.96 -7.28 7.65
CA ILE A 506 29.30 -7.24 6.22
C ILE A 506 29.18 -8.65 5.61
N THR A 507 29.72 -9.67 6.29
CA THR A 507 29.61 -11.09 5.89
C THR A 507 28.15 -11.51 5.74
N ARG A 508 27.29 -11.18 6.72
CA ARG A 508 25.84 -11.45 6.66
C ARG A 508 25.19 -10.77 5.45
N ARG A 509 25.55 -9.51 5.16
CA ARG A 509 25.02 -8.76 4.00
C ARG A 509 25.51 -9.34 2.66
N ALA A 510 26.73 -9.84 2.58
CA ALA A 510 27.26 -10.53 1.40
C ALA A 510 26.54 -11.87 1.15
N LEU A 511 26.37 -12.69 2.21
CA LEU A 511 25.65 -13.97 2.12
C LEU A 511 24.18 -13.78 1.73
N LEU A 512 23.50 -12.76 2.27
CA LEU A 512 22.12 -12.44 1.88
C LEU A 512 22.01 -12.02 0.40
N ARG A 513 22.93 -11.19 -0.12
CA ARG A 513 22.99 -10.85 -1.55
C ARG A 513 23.14 -12.09 -2.43
N LYS A 514 24.05 -13.00 -2.06
CA LYS A 514 24.31 -14.25 -2.80
C LYS A 514 23.12 -15.22 -2.72
N HIS A 515 22.47 -15.32 -1.56
CA HIS A 515 21.27 -16.13 -1.39
C HIS A 515 20.12 -15.64 -2.29
N LEU A 516 19.85 -14.33 -2.30
CA LEU A 516 18.80 -13.74 -3.15
C LEU A 516 19.05 -13.98 -4.65
N ALA A 517 20.30 -13.88 -5.11
CA ALA A 517 20.66 -14.20 -6.49
C ALA A 517 20.58 -15.69 -6.85
N ALA A 518 20.66 -16.60 -5.87
CA ALA A 518 20.56 -18.04 -6.06
C ALA A 518 19.10 -18.57 -6.04
N VAL A 519 18.13 -17.79 -5.56
CA VAL A 519 16.70 -18.15 -5.61
C VAL A 519 16.24 -18.15 -7.09
N PRO A 520 15.58 -19.22 -7.58
CA PRO A 520 15.04 -19.24 -8.93
C PRO A 520 13.91 -18.20 -9.12
N PRO A 521 13.75 -17.60 -10.31
CA PRO A 521 12.80 -16.50 -10.54
C PRO A 521 11.34 -16.82 -10.16
N PHE A 522 10.94 -18.09 -10.29
CA PHE A 522 9.60 -18.58 -9.97
C PHE A 522 9.19 -18.38 -8.50
N TYR A 523 10.15 -18.29 -7.56
CA TYR A 523 9.87 -18.13 -6.14
C TYR A 523 9.83 -16.66 -5.67
N THR A 524 9.88 -15.68 -6.59
CA THR A 524 9.86 -14.25 -6.25
C THR A 524 8.92 -13.46 -7.14
N THR A 525 8.00 -12.70 -6.53
CA THR A 525 7.02 -11.85 -7.24
C THR A 525 7.61 -10.56 -7.85
N SER A 526 8.92 -10.36 -7.76
CA SER A 526 9.62 -9.18 -8.31
C SER A 526 10.46 -9.55 -9.54
N MET A 527 10.27 -8.80 -10.63
CA MET A 527 11.06 -8.95 -11.86
C MET A 527 12.59 -8.76 -11.64
N TRP A 528 13.01 -8.15 -10.53
CA TRP A 528 14.40 -7.72 -10.29
C TRP A 528 15.03 -8.32 -9.02
N HIS A 529 14.81 -9.61 -8.74
CA HIS A 529 15.39 -10.34 -7.60
C HIS A 529 16.92 -10.58 -7.68
N LYS A 530 17.57 -10.41 -8.85
CA LYS A 530 18.99 -10.72 -9.05
C LYS A 530 19.88 -9.46 -8.92
N PRO A 531 20.61 -9.26 -7.80
CA PRO A 531 21.72 -8.33 -7.78
C PRO A 531 22.80 -8.78 -8.78
N SER A 532 23.47 -7.83 -9.43
CA SER A 532 24.56 -8.12 -10.36
C SER A 532 25.77 -8.68 -9.60
N ILE A 533 26.05 -9.97 -9.79
CA ILE A 533 27.24 -10.63 -9.23
C ILE A 533 28.40 -10.48 -10.21
N SER A 534 29.52 -9.93 -9.73
CA SER A 534 30.80 -9.97 -10.43
C SER A 534 31.76 -10.84 -9.63
N GLY A 535 32.10 -12.02 -10.15
CA GLY A 535 32.90 -13.01 -9.41
C GLY A 535 34.26 -12.49 -8.94
N GLY A 536 34.87 -11.56 -9.69
CA GLY A 536 36.13 -10.91 -9.29
C GLY A 536 35.96 -9.91 -8.14
N GLN A 537 34.85 -9.17 -8.10
CA GLN A 537 34.54 -8.23 -7.00
C GLN A 537 34.16 -8.99 -5.73
N ASP A 538 33.32 -10.03 -5.84
CA ASP A 538 32.95 -10.89 -4.72
C ASP A 538 34.16 -11.61 -4.11
N ALA A 539 35.12 -12.08 -4.94
CA ALA A 539 36.35 -12.70 -4.47
C ALA A 539 37.25 -11.71 -3.72
N PHE A 540 37.35 -10.46 -4.19
CA PHE A 540 38.10 -9.41 -3.52
C PHE A 540 37.41 -8.94 -2.22
N GLU A 541 36.08 -8.81 -2.21
CA GLU A 541 35.30 -8.53 -1.00
C GLU A 541 35.50 -9.63 0.05
N ALA A 542 35.42 -10.91 -0.36
CA ALA A 542 35.64 -12.06 0.51
C ALA A 542 37.06 -12.15 1.07
N LEU A 543 38.09 -11.86 0.28
CA LEU A 543 39.49 -11.83 0.74
C LEU A 543 39.69 -10.76 1.83
N ASN A 544 39.19 -9.55 1.61
CA ASN A 544 39.30 -8.46 2.58
C ASN A 544 38.53 -8.76 3.88
N ILE A 545 37.32 -9.33 3.78
CA ILE A 545 36.55 -9.81 4.94
C ILE A 545 37.32 -10.88 5.72
N ALA A 546 37.96 -11.83 5.03
CA ALA A 546 38.77 -12.86 5.67
C ALA A 546 39.97 -12.27 6.43
N THR A 547 40.69 -11.31 5.82
CA THR A 547 41.79 -10.60 6.49
C THR A 547 41.32 -9.85 7.74
N ILE A 548 40.21 -9.11 7.66
CA ILE A 548 39.63 -8.39 8.81
C ILE A 548 39.21 -9.37 9.92
N ASN A 549 38.59 -10.51 9.57
CA ASN A 549 38.24 -11.54 10.53
C ASN A 549 39.47 -12.09 11.26
N THR A 550 40.51 -12.51 10.53
CA THR A 550 41.74 -13.07 11.15
C THR A 550 42.44 -12.04 12.05
N VAL A 551 42.57 -10.78 11.61
CA VAL A 551 43.17 -9.71 12.41
C VAL A 551 42.33 -9.40 13.65
N SER A 552 41.00 -9.30 13.52
CA SER A 552 40.12 -9.03 14.67
C SER A 552 40.13 -10.15 15.71
N ILE A 553 40.19 -11.41 15.30
CA ILE A 553 40.35 -12.55 16.21
C ILE A 553 41.71 -12.49 16.92
N ALA A 554 42.80 -12.22 16.19
CA ALA A 554 44.12 -12.04 16.80
C ALA A 554 44.15 -10.90 17.84
N MET A 555 43.50 -9.77 17.55
CA MET A 555 43.34 -8.64 18.49
C MET A 555 42.50 -9.01 19.72
N ILE A 556 41.42 -9.78 19.55
CA ILE A 556 40.59 -10.28 20.66
C ILE A 556 41.40 -11.23 21.54
N LEU A 557 42.14 -12.17 20.94
CA LEU A 557 42.95 -13.15 21.68
C LEU A 557 44.10 -12.47 22.43
N ALA A 558 44.86 -11.58 21.78
CA ALA A 558 45.95 -10.83 22.43
C ALA A 558 45.44 -9.82 23.48
N GLY A 559 44.36 -9.09 23.19
CA GLY A 559 43.72 -8.20 24.16
C GLY A 559 43.15 -8.98 25.35
N GLY A 560 42.56 -10.15 25.12
CA GLY A 560 42.03 -11.04 26.15
C GLY A 560 43.12 -11.61 27.05
N THR A 561 44.23 -12.10 26.50
CA THR A 561 45.37 -12.58 27.32
C THR A 561 46.00 -11.44 28.11
N PHE A 562 46.15 -10.23 27.55
CA PHE A 562 46.65 -9.07 28.30
C PHE A 562 45.67 -8.56 29.38
N CYS A 563 44.35 -8.74 29.21
CA CYS A 563 43.38 -8.46 30.28
C CYS A 563 43.46 -9.52 31.40
N VAL A 564 43.50 -10.81 31.06
CA VAL A 564 43.60 -11.92 32.04
C VAL A 564 44.92 -11.87 32.81
N LEU A 565 45.99 -11.37 32.19
CA LEU A 565 47.30 -11.24 32.81
C LEU A 565 47.55 -9.85 33.43
N ASP A 566 46.62 -8.90 33.34
CA ASP A 566 46.79 -7.54 33.85
C ASP A 566 48.07 -6.84 33.33
N ILE A 567 48.26 -6.88 32.01
CA ILE A 567 49.44 -6.34 31.30
C ILE A 567 49.02 -5.09 30.52
N ASP A 568 49.38 -3.92 31.05
CA ASP A 568 49.02 -2.62 30.46
C ASP A 568 50.03 -2.06 29.43
N SER A 569 51.21 -2.68 29.30
CA SER A 569 52.23 -2.28 28.32
C SER A 569 53.13 -3.45 27.89
N VAL A 570 53.78 -3.29 26.73
CA VAL A 570 54.79 -4.23 26.22
C VAL A 570 55.97 -4.39 27.19
N GLU A 571 56.27 -3.34 27.97
CA GLU A 571 57.31 -3.37 29.01
C GLU A 571 56.89 -4.19 30.23
N ALA A 572 55.61 -4.14 30.62
CA ALA A 572 55.06 -5.00 31.65
C ALA A 572 55.05 -6.48 31.22
N ALA A 573 54.76 -6.76 29.94
CA ALA A 573 54.89 -8.10 29.35
C ALA A 573 56.34 -8.60 29.42
N ARG A 574 57.29 -7.79 28.95
CA ARG A 574 58.75 -8.06 29.01
C ARG A 574 59.23 -8.36 30.43
N LYS A 575 58.76 -7.61 31.45
CA LYS A 575 59.12 -7.84 32.86
C LYS A 575 58.61 -9.20 33.36
N ARG A 576 57.32 -9.48 33.17
CA ARG A 576 56.67 -10.69 33.71
C ARG A 576 57.14 -11.99 33.03
N TYR A 577 57.51 -11.91 31.75
CA TYR A 577 58.14 -13.03 31.04
C TYR A 577 59.51 -13.38 31.64
N ARG A 578 60.36 -12.36 31.90
CA ARG A 578 61.68 -12.54 32.53
C ARG A 578 61.59 -13.09 33.95
N GLU A 579 60.62 -12.62 34.74
CA GLU A 579 60.31 -13.16 36.07
C GLU A 579 59.91 -14.65 36.00
N LYS A 580 59.07 -15.04 35.03
CA LYS A 580 58.58 -16.42 34.89
C LYS A 580 59.62 -17.41 34.34
N MET A 581 60.57 -16.93 33.55
CA MET A 581 61.66 -17.75 32.97
C MET A 581 62.92 -17.80 33.85
N GLY A 582 62.91 -17.19 35.05
CA GLY A 582 64.04 -17.23 35.97
C GLY A 582 65.27 -16.44 35.51
N LEU A 583 65.11 -15.50 34.57
CA LEU A 583 66.21 -14.74 33.95
C LEU A 583 66.60 -13.47 34.75
N GLU A 584 66.47 -13.51 36.07
CA GLU A 584 66.99 -12.47 36.98
C GLU A 584 68.52 -12.59 37.12
N GLY A 585 69.26 -12.17 36.09
CA GLY A 585 70.73 -12.16 36.16
C GLY A 585 71.44 -11.43 35.02
N SER A 586 70.84 -11.29 33.84
CA SER A 586 71.52 -10.72 32.68
C SER A 586 70.76 -9.54 32.06
N LEU A 587 71.07 -8.33 32.55
CA LEU A 587 71.25 -7.11 31.74
C LEU A 587 71.64 -5.92 32.63
N LYS A 588 72.73 -5.23 32.28
CA LYS A 588 73.14 -3.96 32.91
C LYS A 588 72.11 -2.87 32.60
N LYS A 589 71.76 -2.04 33.59
CA LYS A 589 70.93 -0.83 33.40
C LYS A 589 71.58 0.08 32.34
N GLY A 590 70.82 0.43 31.29
CA GLY A 590 71.09 1.59 30.44
C GLY A 590 71.40 1.35 28.95
N VAL A 591 71.44 0.11 28.47
CA VAL A 591 71.72 -0.21 27.04
C VAL A 591 70.41 -0.61 26.33
N ARG A 592 70.16 -0.09 25.12
CA ARG A 592 69.07 -0.58 24.27
C ARG A 592 69.46 -1.94 23.67
N PRO A 593 68.55 -2.93 23.59
CA PRO A 593 68.84 -4.22 22.97
C PRO A 593 69.23 -4.05 21.50
N SER A 594 69.98 -5.02 20.97
CA SER A 594 70.29 -5.10 19.54
C SER A 594 69.06 -5.50 18.72
N LYS A 595 69.07 -5.25 17.41
CA LYS A 595 68.00 -5.69 16.52
C LYS A 595 67.78 -7.22 16.56
N GLU A 596 68.87 -7.97 16.66
CA GLU A 596 68.84 -9.44 16.71
C GLU A 596 68.22 -9.94 18.02
N GLU A 597 68.45 -9.23 19.14
CA GLU A 597 67.81 -9.50 20.43
C GLU A 597 66.32 -9.16 20.44
N GLU A 598 65.89 -8.10 19.73
CA GLU A 598 64.47 -7.77 19.58
C GLU A 598 63.74 -8.78 18.67
N GLU A 599 64.32 -9.14 17.53
CA GLU A 599 63.75 -10.17 16.63
C GLU A 599 63.69 -11.56 17.29
N GLN A 600 64.70 -11.93 18.10
CA GLN A 600 64.64 -13.19 18.85
C GLN A 600 63.56 -13.13 19.94
N PHE A 601 63.41 -12.00 20.62
CA PHE A 601 62.35 -11.82 21.62
C PHE A 601 60.94 -11.88 21.01
N GLU A 602 60.73 -11.38 19.79
CA GLU A 602 59.44 -11.51 19.09
C GLU A 602 59.13 -12.97 18.76
N ARG A 603 60.11 -13.74 18.27
CA ARG A 603 59.96 -15.20 18.04
C ARG A 603 59.66 -15.97 19.34
N ASP A 604 60.38 -15.67 20.42
CA ASP A 604 60.17 -16.31 21.73
C ASP A 604 58.78 -15.98 22.31
N MET A 605 58.25 -14.76 22.07
CA MET A 605 56.89 -14.41 22.46
C MET A 605 55.82 -15.14 21.64
N GLU A 606 56.02 -15.31 20.33
CA GLU A 606 55.12 -16.07 19.46
C GLU A 606 55.03 -17.54 19.90
N GLU A 607 56.17 -18.17 20.18
CA GLU A 607 56.23 -19.54 20.72
C GLU A 607 55.56 -19.64 22.10
N TRP A 608 55.81 -18.68 22.99
CA TRP A 608 55.17 -18.65 24.30
C TRP A 608 53.65 -18.50 24.21
N LEU A 609 53.15 -17.57 23.38
CA LEU A 609 51.71 -17.39 23.14
C LEU A 609 51.10 -18.67 22.54
N GLY A 610 51.76 -19.29 21.56
CA GLY A 610 51.36 -20.59 21.01
C GLY A 610 51.18 -21.66 22.09
N SER A 611 52.18 -21.80 22.98
CA SER A 611 52.14 -22.77 24.08
C SER A 611 51.00 -22.54 25.09
N VAL A 612 50.53 -21.29 25.24
CA VAL A 612 49.39 -20.93 26.08
C VAL A 612 48.06 -21.30 25.41
N PHE A 613 47.95 -21.13 24.09
CA PHE A 613 46.75 -21.52 23.33
C PHE A 613 46.61 -23.04 23.18
N GLU A 614 47.72 -23.78 22.97
CA GLU A 614 47.68 -25.25 22.90
C GLU A 614 47.21 -25.89 24.21
N LYS A 615 47.62 -25.35 25.36
CA LYS A 615 47.39 -25.97 26.68
C LYS A 615 45.97 -25.84 27.22
N LYS A 616 44.99 -25.27 26.50
CA LYS A 616 43.64 -25.08 27.08
C LYS A 616 42.37 -25.42 26.30
N ASP A 617 42.31 -25.42 24.97
CA ASP A 617 41.00 -25.59 24.29
C ASP A 617 40.91 -26.54 23.07
N LEU A 618 42.03 -27.02 22.50
CA LEU A 618 41.96 -27.83 21.27
C LEU A 618 41.32 -29.22 21.45
N GLY A 619 41.48 -29.87 22.62
CA GLY A 619 40.91 -31.19 22.88
C GLY A 619 39.38 -31.19 23.02
N GLU A 620 38.85 -30.25 23.81
CA GLU A 620 37.41 -30.14 24.09
C GLU A 620 36.63 -29.65 22.85
N VAL A 621 37.21 -28.73 22.06
CA VAL A 621 36.61 -28.30 20.79
C VAL A 621 36.57 -29.45 19.77
N ARG A 622 37.64 -30.25 19.66
CA ARG A 622 37.66 -31.40 18.74
C ARG A 622 36.62 -32.45 19.12
N ARG A 623 36.49 -32.76 20.41
CA ARG A 623 35.45 -33.65 20.97
C ARG A 623 34.03 -33.18 20.61
N ARG A 624 33.73 -31.89 20.81
CA ARG A 624 32.40 -31.32 20.48
C ARG A 624 32.09 -31.33 18.98
N ILE A 625 33.10 -31.16 18.13
CA ILE A 625 32.93 -31.26 16.66
C ILE A 625 32.63 -32.70 16.24
N GLU A 626 33.25 -33.70 16.87
CA GLU A 626 32.95 -35.11 16.61
C GLU A 626 31.55 -35.51 17.12
N GLU A 627 31.16 -35.07 18.32
CA GLU A 627 29.79 -35.26 18.86
C GLU A 627 28.70 -34.65 17.96
N ALA A 628 28.94 -33.43 17.43
CA ALA A 628 28.02 -32.80 16.48
C ALA A 628 27.90 -33.60 15.17
N ARG A 629 29.04 -34.01 14.59
CA ARG A 629 29.10 -34.84 13.38
C ARG A 629 28.48 -36.22 13.54
N GLN A 630 28.40 -36.74 14.76
CA GLN A 630 27.76 -38.02 15.05
C GLN A 630 26.23 -37.88 15.13
N LYS A 631 25.73 -36.86 15.85
CA LYS A 631 24.30 -36.51 15.89
C LYS A 631 23.70 -36.21 14.51
N ASP A 632 24.46 -35.56 13.62
CA ASP A 632 23.96 -35.27 12.27
C ASP A 632 23.86 -36.53 11.40
N ARG A 633 24.71 -37.55 11.61
CA ARG A 633 24.59 -38.85 10.93
C ARG A 633 23.42 -39.67 11.46
N GLU A 634 23.14 -39.62 12.76
CA GLU A 634 21.97 -40.27 13.36
C GLU A 634 20.67 -39.66 12.81
N LYS A 635 20.56 -38.33 12.78
CA LYS A 635 19.42 -37.62 12.18
C LYS A 635 19.28 -37.86 10.67
N ALA A 636 20.38 -38.10 9.95
CA ALA A 636 20.31 -38.47 8.53
C ALA A 636 19.70 -39.87 8.36
N LYS A 637 20.11 -40.85 9.18
CA LYS A 637 19.52 -42.20 9.19
C LYS A 637 18.04 -42.20 9.57
N GLU A 638 17.65 -41.48 10.63
CA GLU A 638 16.23 -41.33 11.00
C GLU A 638 15.38 -40.73 9.88
N ARG A 639 15.96 -39.88 9.01
CA ARG A 639 15.24 -39.32 7.85
C ARG A 639 15.11 -40.32 6.71
N GLU A 640 16.14 -41.12 6.44
CA GLU A 640 16.07 -42.21 5.46
C GLU A 640 15.09 -43.31 5.89
N GLU A 641 15.03 -43.65 7.18
CA GLU A 641 14.08 -44.62 7.74
C GLU A 641 12.63 -44.12 7.76
N ARG A 642 12.40 -42.79 7.77
CA ARG A 642 11.05 -42.19 7.61
C ARG A 642 10.66 -41.96 6.14
N GLN A 643 11.55 -42.21 5.19
CA GLN A 643 11.28 -42.09 3.75
C GLN A 643 11.13 -43.46 3.05
N LYS A 644 11.29 -44.56 3.79
CA LYS A 644 10.94 -45.92 3.40
C LYS A 644 9.64 -46.35 4.05
#